data_AF-A0AAW0LPK6-F1
#
_entry.id   AF-A0AAW0LPK6-F1
#
_cell.length_a   1.000
_cell.length_b   1.000
_cell.length_c   1.000
_cell.angle_alpha   90.00
_cell.angle_beta   90.00
_cell.angle_gamma   90.00
#
_symmetry.space_group_name_H-M   'P 1'
#
loop_
_entity.id
_entity.type
_entity.pdbx_description
1 polymer ?
#
loop_
_entity_poly.entity_id
_entity_poly.type
_entity_poly.pdbx_seq_one_letter_code
_entity_poly.pdbx_strand_id
1 'polypeptide(L)'
;MAENPVRFGIIGCAEIARKVARAIDLAPNSILYAIASRSIEKAKNFAATNGLPENVKIYGSYDQVLDDPCVDAVYMPLPTSLHVHWAVLAACKKKHLLLEKPAALDVAELDQILEACESNGVQFMHGSMWLHHPRTAKMKDLLSNYFGQLNFVSFCLSSLVWSALRVVSQQIQLQIPLLVVGDDNAIHSQSTMPTTPEFLESNIRVKPDLDALGALGDLAWYCIEAILWAKDYQLPTTVTALPDVTRNLAGVILSCTASLHWDQLDTTVATIHCSFLSHWSMDLAICASKGSLHVKDFIIPYQEHSASFDFTLGSKFLDLHIGWSVEPEEVCVTSQLPQEALMVQELARLVEGIRKSKFRPDSKWPGISRKTQLVMDAMKKSIDLGCKPRLLTLLESQSRFVQPGNFAFSMALKACADLCELRVGKTVHAQIIKCNEEPDQVVNNALLRLYTKCGCFDEVLRVFEEMPQQNVVSWNSLIAGFVHRKQVFESLDTFRRMQGEGIGFSWVTLTTVLPICSQLTALNSGKEIHAQIVKSTRKPDFPVLNSLVDMYAKCGATDYSRRVFDGMQSKDLTSWNTMLTGYAVNGCLQKAMEIFNELVESGIRPDAVTFIALLSGCSHAGLTGEGQRLFNKMMKNYGLSPSVEHYACCTRGEAIAEQLFELEPNNPGNYVLLSNIYANAGMWDIVKIVRDTMERRRMTKEAGCSWVQIKNRIHTFVAGGGFEFRNSAEYKKVWNQLMDAMEEIGYVPNTGVVLHDVNEETKSTWLCGHSERLATLFSLIHSSTGVPIRITKNLRVCVDCHTWMKIVSSVTGRVIVLRDTNRFHHFRGGLLL
;
A
#
# COMPACT_ATOMS: atom_id res chain seq x y z
N MET A 1 -47.65 -19.13 -27.66
CA MET A 1 -47.02 -17.87 -28.11
C MET A 1 -47.73 -16.71 -27.41
N ALA A 2 -46.99 -15.69 -26.96
CA ALA A 2 -47.59 -14.49 -26.37
C ALA A 2 -48.52 -13.78 -27.37
N GLU A 3 -49.60 -13.14 -26.91
CA GLU A 3 -50.57 -12.44 -27.77
C GLU A 3 -49.94 -11.28 -28.57
N ASN A 4 -48.79 -10.75 -28.14
CA ASN A 4 -48.04 -9.72 -28.85
C ASN A 4 -46.52 -9.83 -28.54
N PRO A 5 -45.77 -10.68 -29.26
CA PRO A 5 -44.35 -10.88 -28.99
C PRO A 5 -43.53 -9.63 -29.30
N VAL A 6 -42.38 -9.48 -28.63
CA VAL A 6 -41.42 -8.41 -28.91
C VAL A 6 -40.73 -8.69 -30.25
N ARG A 7 -40.85 -7.75 -31.19
CA ARG A 7 -40.29 -7.85 -32.54
C ARG A 7 -38.87 -7.32 -32.57
N PHE A 8 -37.92 -8.21 -32.84
CA PHE A 8 -36.50 -7.87 -32.91
C PHE A 8 -36.04 -7.54 -34.33
N GLY A 9 -35.25 -6.49 -34.45
CA GLY A 9 -34.42 -6.20 -35.61
C GLY A 9 -32.95 -6.54 -35.34
N ILE A 10 -32.24 -7.12 -36.30
CA ILE A 10 -30.78 -7.31 -36.21
C ILE A 10 -30.08 -6.28 -37.09
N ILE A 11 -29.16 -5.51 -36.48
CA ILE A 11 -28.38 -4.48 -37.17
C ILE A 11 -26.96 -4.99 -37.37
N GLY A 12 -26.74 -5.69 -38.48
CA GLY A 12 -25.45 -6.29 -38.84
C GLY A 12 -25.51 -7.80 -39.01
N CYS A 13 -25.07 -8.27 -40.17
CA CYS A 13 -24.96 -9.71 -40.49
C CYS A 13 -23.55 -10.22 -40.16
N ALA A 14 -23.13 -10.12 -38.89
CA ALA A 14 -21.91 -10.73 -38.36
C ALA A 14 -22.16 -12.21 -38.01
N GLU A 15 -21.10 -13.01 -37.84
CA GLU A 15 -21.24 -14.45 -37.58
C GLU A 15 -22.02 -14.76 -36.30
N ILE A 16 -21.78 -13.98 -35.23
CA ILE A 16 -22.49 -14.12 -33.95
C ILE A 16 -24.00 -13.90 -34.08
N ALA A 17 -24.42 -13.11 -35.08
CA ALA A 17 -25.83 -12.82 -35.33
C ALA A 17 -26.65 -14.07 -35.65
N ARG A 18 -26.03 -15.13 -36.19
CA ARG A 18 -26.70 -16.42 -36.42
C ARG A 18 -27.19 -17.02 -35.12
N LYS A 19 -26.35 -17.00 -34.08
CA LYS A 19 -26.67 -17.58 -32.77
C LYS A 19 -27.81 -16.81 -32.10
N VAL A 20 -27.76 -15.48 -32.15
CA VAL A 20 -28.79 -14.62 -31.53
C VAL A 20 -30.09 -14.61 -32.34
N ALA A 21 -30.04 -14.73 -33.68
CA ALA A 21 -31.24 -14.90 -34.51
C ALA A 21 -32.03 -16.16 -34.10
N ARG A 22 -31.34 -17.31 -33.95
CA ARG A 22 -31.95 -18.54 -33.41
C ARG A 22 -32.50 -18.32 -31.99
N ALA A 23 -31.78 -17.61 -31.13
CA ALA A 23 -32.20 -17.34 -29.76
C ALA A 23 -33.50 -16.52 -29.69
N ILE A 24 -33.66 -15.55 -30.58
CA ILE A 24 -34.87 -14.71 -30.67
C ILE A 24 -36.10 -15.56 -31.02
N ASP A 25 -35.97 -16.52 -31.94
CA ASP A 25 -37.10 -17.37 -32.33
C ASP A 25 -37.39 -18.49 -31.31
N LEU A 26 -36.37 -18.93 -30.55
CA LEU A 26 -36.55 -19.89 -29.45
C LEU A 26 -37.24 -19.27 -28.23
N ALA A 27 -37.05 -17.98 -27.99
CA ALA A 27 -37.67 -17.29 -26.85
C ALA A 27 -39.18 -17.10 -27.09
N PRO A 28 -40.05 -17.55 -26.17
CA PRO A 28 -41.50 -17.69 -26.43
C PRO A 28 -42.27 -16.35 -26.51
N ASN A 29 -41.63 -15.25 -26.10
CA ASN A 29 -42.16 -13.89 -26.04
C ASN A 29 -41.47 -12.93 -27.02
N SER A 30 -40.67 -13.45 -27.96
CA SER A 30 -40.03 -12.66 -29.01
C SER A 30 -40.22 -13.28 -30.39
N ILE A 31 -39.90 -12.51 -31.42
CA ILE A 31 -39.86 -12.96 -32.81
C ILE A 31 -38.82 -12.18 -33.59
N LEU A 32 -38.08 -12.85 -34.48
CA LEU A 32 -37.21 -12.17 -35.43
C LEU A 32 -38.09 -11.51 -36.49
N TYR A 33 -38.04 -10.18 -36.56
CA TYR A 33 -38.90 -9.40 -37.46
C TYR A 33 -38.12 -8.83 -38.65
N ALA A 34 -36.88 -8.39 -38.42
CA ALA A 34 -36.08 -7.77 -39.46
C ALA A 34 -34.59 -8.05 -39.29
N ILE A 35 -33.86 -8.03 -40.41
CA ILE A 35 -32.40 -8.01 -40.43
C ILE A 35 -31.91 -6.89 -41.37
N ALA A 36 -30.77 -6.30 -41.04
CA ALA A 36 -30.10 -5.32 -41.88
C ALA A 36 -28.61 -5.58 -42.03
N SER A 37 -28.11 -5.22 -43.20
CA SER A 37 -26.69 -5.06 -43.50
C SER A 37 -26.51 -3.76 -44.28
N ARG A 38 -25.28 -3.23 -44.33
CA ARG A 38 -24.91 -2.12 -45.23
C ARG A 38 -24.98 -2.50 -46.72
N SER A 39 -25.19 -3.78 -47.02
CA SER A 39 -25.43 -4.32 -48.35
C SER A 39 -26.64 -5.25 -48.29
N ILE A 40 -27.65 -4.95 -49.11
CA ILE A 40 -28.86 -5.77 -49.22
C ILE A 40 -28.53 -7.20 -49.67
N GLU A 41 -27.53 -7.38 -50.53
CA GLU A 41 -27.08 -8.72 -50.97
C GLU A 41 -26.51 -9.51 -49.80
N LYS A 42 -25.70 -8.88 -48.95
CA LYS A 42 -25.17 -9.53 -47.74
C LYS A 42 -26.29 -9.89 -46.76
N ALA A 43 -27.32 -9.05 -46.61
CA ALA A 43 -28.48 -9.37 -45.78
C ALA A 43 -29.29 -10.55 -46.34
N LYS A 44 -29.55 -10.56 -47.66
CA LYS A 44 -30.24 -11.67 -48.35
C LYS A 44 -29.46 -12.98 -48.22
N ASN A 45 -28.15 -12.96 -48.45
CA ASN A 45 -27.30 -14.13 -48.30
C ASN A 45 -27.31 -14.63 -46.85
N PHE A 46 -27.21 -13.73 -45.87
CA PHE A 46 -27.31 -14.10 -44.46
C PHE A 46 -28.66 -14.75 -44.13
N ALA A 47 -29.79 -14.21 -44.63
CA ALA A 47 -31.10 -14.82 -44.42
C ALA A 47 -31.19 -16.22 -45.04
N ALA A 48 -30.74 -16.37 -46.28
CA ALA A 48 -30.78 -17.64 -47.01
C ALA A 48 -29.89 -18.71 -46.35
N THR A 49 -28.64 -18.37 -46.02
CA THR A 49 -27.67 -19.31 -45.42
C THR A 49 -28.11 -19.79 -44.04
N ASN A 50 -28.85 -18.96 -43.28
CA ASN A 50 -29.30 -19.29 -41.93
C ASN A 50 -30.76 -19.79 -41.89
N GLY A 51 -31.41 -19.97 -43.04
CA GLY A 51 -32.78 -20.49 -43.13
C GLY A 51 -33.80 -19.62 -42.38
N LEU A 52 -33.65 -18.29 -42.42
CA LEU A 52 -34.56 -17.38 -41.74
C LEU A 52 -35.97 -17.44 -42.37
N PRO A 53 -37.05 -17.30 -41.57
CA PRO A 53 -38.42 -17.32 -42.08
C PRO A 53 -38.68 -16.27 -43.18
N GLU A 54 -39.52 -16.58 -44.16
CA GLU A 54 -39.82 -15.67 -45.30
C GLU A 54 -40.45 -14.34 -44.88
N ASN A 55 -41.11 -14.31 -43.72
CA ASN A 55 -41.72 -13.11 -43.15
C ASN A 55 -40.72 -12.16 -42.48
N VAL A 56 -39.44 -12.54 -42.34
CA VAL A 56 -38.39 -11.65 -41.83
C VAL A 56 -38.06 -10.60 -42.89
N LYS A 57 -38.24 -9.32 -42.55
CA LYS A 57 -37.90 -8.22 -43.46
C LYS A 57 -36.38 -8.10 -43.63
N ILE A 58 -35.96 -7.94 -44.88
CA ILE A 58 -34.54 -7.81 -45.24
C ILE A 58 -34.27 -6.38 -45.70
N TYR A 59 -33.41 -5.69 -44.96
CA TYR A 59 -33.07 -4.30 -45.19
C TYR A 59 -31.62 -4.12 -45.67
N GLY A 60 -31.41 -3.12 -46.54
CA GLY A 60 -30.13 -2.80 -47.16
C GLY A 60 -29.34 -1.70 -46.45
N SER A 61 -29.90 -1.17 -45.37
CA SER A 61 -29.27 -0.19 -44.50
C SER A 61 -29.75 -0.38 -43.05
N TYR A 62 -28.97 0.12 -42.10
CA TYR A 62 -29.29 0.06 -40.68
C TYR A 62 -30.46 1.00 -40.33
N ASP A 63 -30.52 2.18 -40.95
CA ASP A 63 -31.59 3.16 -40.76
C ASP A 63 -32.97 2.57 -41.05
N GLN A 64 -33.10 1.72 -42.07
CA GLN A 64 -34.38 1.07 -42.39
C GLN A 64 -34.94 0.20 -41.26
N VAL A 65 -34.09 -0.47 -40.46
CA VAL A 65 -34.53 -1.21 -39.26
C VAL A 65 -34.94 -0.25 -38.15
N LEU A 66 -34.19 0.84 -37.98
CA LEU A 66 -34.45 1.84 -36.95
C LEU A 66 -35.71 2.69 -37.24
N ASP A 67 -36.00 2.94 -38.51
CA ASP A 67 -37.17 3.70 -38.95
C ASP A 67 -38.44 2.84 -39.04
N ASP A 68 -38.31 1.50 -39.06
CA ASP A 68 -39.48 0.61 -39.07
C ASP A 68 -40.23 0.68 -37.72
N PRO A 69 -41.46 1.22 -37.67
CA PRO A 69 -42.20 1.38 -36.42
C PRO A 69 -42.62 0.03 -35.81
N CYS A 70 -42.58 -1.07 -36.58
CA CYS A 70 -42.89 -2.40 -36.09
C CYS A 70 -41.72 -3.07 -35.38
N VAL A 71 -40.49 -2.54 -35.50
CA VAL A 71 -39.34 -3.05 -34.75
C VAL A 71 -39.38 -2.45 -33.35
N ASP A 72 -39.37 -3.30 -32.33
CA ASP A 72 -39.46 -2.86 -30.95
C ASP A 72 -38.10 -2.81 -30.26
N ALA A 73 -37.28 -3.83 -30.52
CA ALA A 73 -35.95 -3.99 -29.95
C ALA A 73 -34.95 -4.31 -31.06
N VAL A 74 -33.69 -3.95 -30.85
CA VAL A 74 -32.62 -4.19 -31.82
C VAL A 74 -31.44 -4.88 -31.17
N TYR A 75 -30.92 -5.89 -31.86
CA TYR A 75 -29.65 -6.52 -31.55
C TYR A 75 -28.55 -5.97 -32.45
N MET A 76 -27.43 -5.56 -31.86
CA MET A 76 -26.34 -4.88 -32.57
C MET A 76 -25.01 -5.62 -32.43
N PRO A 77 -24.72 -6.59 -33.33
CA PRO A 77 -23.42 -7.26 -33.44
C PRO A 77 -22.48 -6.47 -34.35
N LEU A 78 -22.28 -5.19 -34.03
CA LEU A 78 -21.37 -4.32 -34.76
C LEU A 78 -19.99 -4.34 -34.10
N PRO A 79 -18.94 -3.87 -34.79
CA PRO A 79 -17.68 -3.53 -34.14
C PRO A 79 -17.90 -2.50 -33.02
N THR A 80 -17.13 -2.63 -31.95
CA THR A 80 -17.22 -1.81 -30.74
C THR A 80 -17.16 -0.31 -31.05
N SER A 81 -16.29 0.09 -31.97
CA SER A 81 -16.13 1.49 -32.41
C SER A 81 -17.37 2.11 -33.06
N LEU A 82 -18.35 1.28 -33.48
CA LEU A 82 -19.60 1.74 -34.08
C LEU A 82 -20.77 1.76 -33.08
N HIS A 83 -20.58 1.23 -31.87
CA HIS A 83 -21.66 1.07 -30.90
C HIS A 83 -22.30 2.39 -30.50
N VAL A 84 -21.50 3.40 -30.11
CA VAL A 84 -22.02 4.70 -29.63
C VAL A 84 -22.98 5.31 -30.63
N HIS A 85 -22.54 5.45 -31.89
CA HIS A 85 -23.33 6.08 -32.93
C HIS A 85 -24.67 5.36 -33.16
N TRP A 86 -24.64 4.05 -33.39
CA TRP A 86 -25.85 3.29 -33.75
C TRP A 86 -26.76 3.02 -32.55
N ALA A 87 -26.20 2.80 -31.36
CA ALA A 87 -26.97 2.60 -30.13
C ALA A 87 -27.71 3.88 -29.72
N VAL A 88 -27.05 5.04 -29.78
CA VAL A 88 -27.69 6.34 -29.51
C VAL A 88 -28.79 6.64 -30.53
N LEU A 89 -28.54 6.42 -31.83
CA LEU A 89 -29.57 6.59 -32.86
C LEU A 89 -30.78 5.69 -32.62
N ALA A 90 -30.55 4.42 -32.30
CA ALA A 90 -31.61 3.47 -32.00
C ALA A 90 -32.42 3.87 -30.76
N ALA A 91 -31.76 4.33 -29.70
CA ALA A 91 -32.43 4.85 -28.51
C ALA A 91 -33.30 6.07 -28.83
N CYS A 92 -32.79 7.03 -29.62
CA CYS A 92 -33.55 8.20 -30.11
C CYS A 92 -34.76 7.80 -30.97
N LYS A 93 -34.67 6.67 -31.67
CA LYS A 93 -35.77 6.06 -32.44
C LYS A 93 -36.65 5.13 -31.59
N LYS A 94 -36.50 5.19 -30.26
CA LYS A 94 -37.25 4.42 -29.26
C LYS A 94 -37.14 2.90 -29.43
N LYS A 95 -35.98 2.42 -29.89
CA LYS A 95 -35.69 0.99 -29.94
C LYS A 95 -35.01 0.55 -28.66
N HIS A 96 -35.49 -0.54 -28.07
CA HIS A 96 -34.82 -1.20 -26.96
C HIS A 96 -33.54 -1.88 -27.43
N LEU A 97 -32.49 -1.88 -26.60
CA LEU A 97 -31.15 -2.28 -27.04
C LEU A 97 -30.71 -3.61 -26.42
N LEU A 98 -30.30 -4.53 -27.29
CA LEU A 98 -29.45 -5.67 -26.97
C LEU A 98 -28.08 -5.44 -27.66
N LEU A 99 -27.12 -4.91 -26.93
CA LEU A 99 -25.83 -4.51 -27.48
C LEU A 99 -24.78 -5.61 -27.30
N GLU A 100 -23.97 -5.89 -28.33
CA GLU A 100 -22.84 -6.81 -28.16
C GLU A 100 -21.80 -6.30 -27.18
N LYS A 101 -21.04 -7.23 -26.60
CA LYS A 101 -19.94 -6.93 -25.68
C LYS A 101 -18.59 -6.92 -26.44
N PRO A 102 -17.62 -6.06 -26.04
CA PRO A 102 -17.74 -5.02 -25.03
C PRO A 102 -18.70 -3.90 -25.49
N ALA A 103 -19.43 -3.32 -24.54
CA ALA A 103 -20.52 -2.40 -24.87
C ALA A 103 -20.01 -1.10 -25.52
N ALA A 104 -18.82 -0.63 -25.17
CA ALA A 104 -18.18 0.56 -25.75
C ALA A 104 -16.65 0.47 -25.67
N LEU A 105 -15.92 1.44 -26.25
CA LEU A 105 -14.46 1.49 -26.13
C LEU A 105 -13.99 1.93 -24.75
N ASP A 106 -14.76 2.80 -24.09
CA ASP A 106 -14.54 3.25 -22.73
C ASP A 106 -15.86 3.58 -22.00
N VAL A 107 -15.78 3.88 -20.71
CA VAL A 107 -16.93 4.21 -19.87
C VAL A 107 -17.62 5.51 -20.30
N ALA A 108 -16.92 6.47 -20.90
CA ALA A 108 -17.52 7.74 -21.31
C ALA A 108 -18.39 7.56 -22.56
N GLU A 109 -17.95 6.73 -23.49
CA GLU A 109 -18.76 6.27 -24.61
C GLU A 109 -19.97 5.45 -24.17
N LEU A 110 -19.79 4.55 -23.19
CA LEU A 110 -20.90 3.78 -22.63
C LEU A 110 -21.92 4.69 -21.93
N ASP A 111 -21.47 5.67 -21.14
CA ASP A 111 -22.35 6.61 -20.45
C ASP A 111 -23.22 7.40 -21.45
N GLN A 112 -22.70 7.78 -22.63
CA GLN A 112 -23.51 8.39 -23.70
C GLN A 112 -24.64 7.47 -24.19
N ILE A 113 -24.35 6.17 -24.37
CA ILE A 113 -25.36 5.19 -24.78
C ILE A 113 -26.43 5.05 -23.69
N LEU A 114 -26.01 4.94 -22.43
CA LEU A 114 -26.92 4.76 -21.29
C LEU A 114 -27.79 6.00 -21.06
N GLU A 115 -27.23 7.21 -21.16
CA GLU A 115 -27.97 8.47 -21.06
C GLU A 115 -29.01 8.61 -22.18
N ALA A 116 -28.66 8.22 -23.42
CA ALA A 116 -29.61 8.20 -24.53
C ALA A 116 -30.74 7.20 -24.29
N CYS A 117 -30.44 6.03 -23.71
CA CYS A 117 -31.44 5.03 -23.37
C CYS A 117 -32.40 5.52 -22.29
N GLU A 118 -31.85 6.09 -21.20
CA GLU A 118 -32.63 6.64 -20.09
C GLU A 118 -33.53 7.79 -20.55
N SER A 119 -32.97 8.75 -21.31
CA SER A 119 -33.68 9.92 -21.82
C SER A 119 -34.85 9.56 -22.74
N ASN A 120 -34.74 8.44 -23.47
CA ASN A 120 -35.79 7.95 -24.37
C ASN A 120 -36.68 6.86 -23.74
N GLY A 121 -36.43 6.50 -22.47
CA GLY A 121 -37.22 5.49 -21.75
C GLY A 121 -37.11 4.08 -22.33
N VAL A 122 -35.98 3.75 -22.96
CA VAL A 122 -35.75 2.42 -23.55
C VAL A 122 -34.84 1.57 -22.66
N GLN A 123 -35.21 0.29 -22.51
CA GLN A 123 -34.34 -0.72 -21.92
C GLN A 123 -33.04 -0.90 -22.70
N PHE A 124 -31.92 -0.92 -21.96
CA PHE A 124 -30.62 -1.37 -22.41
C PHE A 124 -30.26 -2.70 -21.73
N MET A 125 -29.66 -3.61 -22.50
CA MET A 125 -29.02 -4.82 -21.99
C MET A 125 -27.84 -5.19 -22.89
N HIS A 126 -26.76 -5.71 -22.32
CA HIS A 126 -25.59 -6.15 -23.07
C HIS A 126 -25.61 -7.67 -23.29
N GLY A 127 -24.83 -8.17 -24.25
CA GLY A 127 -24.86 -9.56 -24.74
C GLY A 127 -24.23 -10.64 -23.86
N SER A 128 -24.09 -10.47 -22.53
CA SER A 128 -23.52 -11.50 -21.66
C SER A 128 -24.49 -12.64 -21.37
N MET A 129 -24.48 -13.65 -22.24
CA MET A 129 -25.45 -14.76 -22.21
C MET A 129 -25.42 -15.60 -20.93
N TRP A 130 -24.23 -15.87 -20.36
CA TRP A 130 -24.05 -16.77 -19.22
C TRP A 130 -24.78 -16.32 -17.94
N LEU A 131 -25.04 -15.02 -17.78
CA LEU A 131 -25.77 -14.46 -16.64
C LEU A 131 -27.20 -14.98 -16.53
N HIS A 132 -27.78 -15.42 -17.65
CA HIS A 132 -29.18 -15.83 -17.74
C HIS A 132 -29.37 -17.34 -17.53
N HIS A 133 -28.29 -18.13 -17.54
CA HIS A 133 -28.39 -19.57 -17.32
C HIS A 133 -28.79 -19.89 -15.86
N PRO A 134 -29.71 -20.84 -15.60
CA PRO A 134 -30.13 -21.19 -14.24
C PRO A 134 -28.97 -21.63 -13.32
N ARG A 135 -27.92 -22.22 -13.90
CA ARG A 135 -26.65 -22.52 -13.20
C ARG A 135 -26.12 -21.30 -12.45
N THR A 136 -26.14 -20.13 -13.07
CA THR A 136 -25.63 -18.89 -12.47
C THR A 136 -26.39 -18.50 -11.21
N ALA A 137 -27.73 -18.63 -11.22
CA ALA A 137 -28.52 -18.42 -10.01
C ALA A 137 -28.19 -19.45 -8.92
N LYS A 138 -28.08 -20.74 -9.30
CA LYS A 138 -27.75 -21.83 -8.36
C LYS A 138 -26.38 -21.66 -7.70
N MET A 139 -25.37 -21.24 -8.46
CA MET A 139 -24.05 -20.92 -7.93
C MET A 139 -24.13 -19.73 -6.96
N LYS A 140 -24.93 -18.70 -7.28
CA LYS A 140 -25.08 -17.53 -6.42
C LYS A 140 -25.74 -17.87 -5.07
N ASP A 141 -26.73 -18.76 -5.09
CA ASP A 141 -27.38 -19.26 -3.89
C ASP A 141 -26.40 -20.00 -2.98
N LEU A 142 -25.49 -20.81 -3.57
CA LEU A 142 -24.47 -21.51 -2.80
C LEU A 142 -23.45 -20.55 -2.17
N LEU A 143 -22.94 -19.60 -2.97
CA LEU A 143 -22.00 -18.59 -2.50
C LEU A 143 -22.59 -17.76 -1.35
N SER A 144 -23.86 -17.35 -1.47
CA SER A 144 -24.49 -16.46 -0.49
C SER A 144 -24.86 -17.17 0.82
N ASN A 145 -25.26 -18.45 0.76
CA ASN A 145 -25.79 -19.16 1.92
C ASN A 145 -24.76 -20.03 2.66
N TYR A 146 -23.72 -20.53 1.98
CA TYR A 146 -22.87 -21.59 2.54
C TYR A 146 -21.38 -21.24 2.63
N PHE A 147 -20.89 -20.32 1.79
CA PHE A 147 -19.44 -20.11 1.61
C PHE A 147 -18.79 -19.12 2.59
N GLY A 148 -19.59 -18.37 3.36
CA GLY A 148 -19.08 -17.35 4.29
C GLY A 148 -18.55 -16.10 3.57
N GLN A 149 -17.83 -15.23 4.30
CA GLN A 149 -17.26 -13.99 3.72
C GLN A 149 -16.01 -14.32 2.88
N LEU A 150 -15.90 -13.71 1.70
CA LEU A 150 -14.72 -13.76 0.82
C LEU A 150 -13.66 -12.78 1.35
N ASN A 151 -12.51 -13.28 1.82
CA ASN A 151 -11.34 -12.57 2.41
C ASN A 151 -9.95 -13.32 2.23
N PHE A 152 -9.04 -12.95 1.29
CA PHE A 152 -7.57 -13.28 1.21
C PHE A 152 -6.95 -14.28 0.16
N VAL A 153 -5.61 -14.41 0.03
CA VAL A 153 -4.77 -14.50 -1.22
C VAL A 153 -4.01 -15.87 -1.39
N SER A 154 -3.74 -16.51 -2.55
CA SER A 154 -2.71 -16.15 -3.57
C SER A 154 -2.39 -17.17 -4.71
N PHE A 155 -1.69 -16.67 -5.74
CA PHE A 155 -0.73 -17.24 -6.73
C PHE A 155 -1.17 -18.27 -7.81
N CYS A 156 -1.04 -17.88 -9.08
CA CYS A 156 -0.80 -18.83 -10.18
C CYS A 156 0.60 -18.56 -10.78
N LEU A 157 1.44 -19.59 -10.75
CA LEU A 157 2.77 -19.61 -11.34
C LEU A 157 2.69 -19.37 -12.85
N SER A 158 3.71 -18.66 -13.35
CA SER A 158 3.93 -18.44 -14.77
C SER A 158 3.80 -19.75 -15.58
N SER A 159 3.32 -19.61 -16.81
CA SER A 159 3.10 -20.66 -17.82
C SER A 159 4.26 -21.65 -18.05
N LEU A 160 5.46 -21.36 -17.56
CA LEU A 160 6.64 -22.22 -17.59
C LEU A 160 6.57 -23.42 -16.61
N VAL A 161 5.87 -23.30 -15.47
CA VAL A 161 5.74 -24.42 -14.52
C VAL A 161 4.61 -25.38 -14.91
N TRP A 162 3.56 -24.90 -15.59
CA TRP A 162 2.50 -25.77 -16.13
C TRP A 162 2.97 -26.66 -17.28
N SER A 163 3.92 -26.17 -18.09
CA SER A 163 4.56 -26.97 -19.13
C SER A 163 5.55 -27.98 -18.53
N ALA A 164 6.28 -27.61 -17.47
CA ALA A 164 7.14 -28.55 -16.73
C ALA A 164 6.34 -29.63 -15.97
N LEU A 165 5.21 -29.27 -15.35
CA LEU A 165 4.34 -30.22 -14.65
C LEU A 165 3.57 -31.14 -15.60
N ARG A 166 3.28 -30.73 -16.84
CA ARG A 166 2.72 -31.62 -17.88
C ARG A 166 3.70 -32.71 -18.33
N VAL A 167 5.00 -32.41 -18.38
CA VAL A 167 6.02 -33.43 -18.69
C VAL A 167 6.12 -34.46 -17.56
N VAL A 168 5.93 -34.05 -16.31
CA VAL A 168 5.88 -34.95 -15.16
C VAL A 168 4.52 -35.68 -15.06
N SER A 169 3.39 -35.03 -15.43
CA SER A 169 2.05 -35.63 -15.35
C SER A 169 1.77 -36.66 -16.46
N GLN A 170 2.52 -36.66 -17.56
CA GLN A 170 2.44 -37.74 -18.55
C GLN A 170 3.13 -39.03 -18.09
N GLN A 171 3.98 -38.99 -17.06
CA GLN A 171 4.63 -40.18 -16.50
C GLN A 171 3.97 -40.73 -15.23
N ILE A 172 3.06 -39.98 -14.60
CA ILE A 172 2.37 -40.40 -13.37
C ILE A 172 0.88 -40.10 -13.52
N GLN A 173 0.06 -41.16 -13.66
CA GLN A 173 -1.41 -41.10 -13.68
C GLN A 173 -1.97 -40.61 -12.33
N LEU A 174 -1.83 -39.32 -12.03
CA LEU A 174 -2.50 -38.67 -10.91
C LEU A 174 -3.43 -37.58 -11.45
N GLN A 175 -4.74 -37.81 -11.31
CA GLN A 175 -5.72 -36.73 -11.32
C GLN A 175 -5.46 -35.87 -10.08
N ILE A 176 -4.80 -34.72 -10.25
CA ILE A 176 -4.64 -33.74 -9.18
C ILE A 176 -5.84 -32.78 -9.30
N PRO A 177 -6.86 -32.86 -8.41
CA PRO A 177 -7.85 -31.79 -8.32
C PRO A 177 -7.16 -30.48 -7.93
N LEU A 178 -7.61 -29.37 -8.53
CA LEU A 178 -7.23 -28.01 -8.15
C LEU A 178 -7.74 -27.75 -6.72
N LEU A 179 -6.99 -28.20 -5.72
CA LEU A 179 -7.20 -27.84 -4.33
C LEU A 179 -6.11 -26.85 -3.93
N VAL A 180 -6.52 -25.58 -3.90
CA VAL A 180 -5.74 -24.48 -3.33
C VAL A 180 -5.55 -24.79 -1.85
N VAL A 181 -4.30 -24.97 -1.43
CA VAL A 181 -3.91 -25.15 -0.03
C VAL A 181 -3.72 -23.76 0.58
N GLY A 182 -4.64 -23.34 1.45
CA GLY A 182 -4.56 -22.12 2.25
C GLY A 182 -5.92 -21.75 2.85
N ASP A 183 -5.95 -21.15 4.05
CA ASP A 183 -7.15 -20.60 4.72
C ASP A 183 -7.63 -19.29 4.05
N ASP A 184 -7.39 -19.13 2.75
CA ASP A 184 -7.30 -17.85 2.06
C ASP A 184 -8.28 -17.75 0.87
N ASN A 185 -9.09 -16.68 0.81
CA ASN A 185 -10.26 -16.56 -0.10
C ASN A 185 -10.01 -15.81 -1.44
N ALA A 186 -9.72 -16.55 -2.52
CA ALA A 186 -9.38 -15.99 -3.83
C ALA A 186 -10.49 -16.16 -4.89
N ILE A 187 -10.56 -15.25 -5.87
CA ILE A 187 -11.34 -15.45 -7.10
C ILE A 187 -10.38 -15.47 -8.29
N HIS A 188 -10.45 -16.52 -9.11
CA HIS A 188 -9.71 -16.62 -10.36
C HIS A 188 -10.68 -16.79 -11.52
N SER A 189 -10.54 -15.95 -12.54
CA SER A 189 -11.26 -16.12 -13.78
C SER A 189 -10.33 -16.06 -14.98
N GLN A 190 -10.46 -17.05 -15.86
CA GLN A 190 -9.67 -17.18 -17.07
C GLN A 190 -10.58 -17.34 -18.29
N SER A 191 -10.23 -16.65 -19.37
CA SER A 191 -10.86 -16.84 -20.68
C SER A 191 -9.80 -16.78 -21.77
N THR A 192 -9.54 -17.92 -22.39
CA THR A 192 -8.51 -18.03 -23.42
C THR A 192 -8.98 -18.87 -24.60
N MET A 193 -8.47 -18.57 -25.79
CA MET A 193 -8.77 -19.34 -26.99
C MET A 193 -7.54 -19.43 -27.90
N PRO A 194 -7.32 -20.58 -28.57
CA PRO A 194 -6.27 -20.68 -29.56
C PRO A 194 -6.75 -20.04 -30.86
N THR A 195 -5.92 -19.18 -31.45
CA THR A 195 -6.25 -18.53 -32.72
C THR A 195 -5.39 -19.04 -33.87
N THR A 196 -5.95 -19.11 -35.07
CA THR A 196 -5.20 -19.44 -36.29
C THR A 196 -4.44 -18.22 -36.81
N PRO A 197 -3.42 -18.40 -37.67
CA PRO A 197 -2.76 -17.28 -38.34
C PRO A 197 -3.73 -16.34 -39.06
N GLU A 198 -4.76 -16.89 -39.73
CA GLU A 198 -5.77 -16.10 -40.43
C GLU A 198 -6.57 -15.21 -39.47
N PHE A 199 -6.85 -15.69 -38.25
CA PHE A 199 -7.49 -14.88 -37.22
C PHE A 199 -6.61 -13.69 -36.82
N LEU A 200 -5.32 -13.93 -36.55
CA LEU A 200 -4.36 -12.89 -36.15
C LEU A 200 -4.08 -11.88 -37.27
N GLU A 201 -4.37 -12.23 -38.51
CA GLU A 201 -4.22 -11.34 -39.67
C GLU A 201 -5.50 -10.56 -40.00
N SER A 202 -6.68 -11.17 -39.91
CA SER A 202 -7.90 -10.64 -40.55
C SER A 202 -9.07 -10.38 -39.61
N ASN A 203 -9.08 -10.94 -38.39
CA ASN A 203 -10.23 -10.80 -37.49
C ASN A 203 -10.38 -9.36 -36.98
N ILE A 204 -11.62 -8.89 -36.80
CA ILE A 204 -11.91 -7.55 -36.29
C ILE A 204 -11.28 -7.27 -34.91
N ARG A 205 -11.11 -8.32 -34.08
CA ARG A 205 -10.54 -8.29 -32.73
C ARG A 205 -9.05 -7.95 -32.68
N VAL A 206 -8.35 -8.01 -33.79
CA VAL A 206 -6.92 -7.66 -33.87
C VAL A 206 -6.70 -6.35 -34.64
N LYS A 207 -7.78 -5.63 -34.95
CA LYS A 207 -7.77 -4.38 -35.72
C LYS A 207 -8.04 -3.17 -34.81
N PRO A 208 -7.12 -2.19 -34.73
CA PRO A 208 -7.24 -1.04 -33.83
C PRO A 208 -8.39 -0.07 -34.19
N ASP A 209 -8.90 -0.15 -35.41
CA ASP A 209 -9.98 0.68 -35.96
C ASP A 209 -11.38 0.05 -35.82
N LEU A 210 -11.45 -1.22 -35.41
CA LEU A 210 -12.69 -1.98 -35.21
C LEU A 210 -12.85 -2.34 -33.73
N ASP A 211 -12.40 -3.53 -33.33
CA ASP A 211 -12.43 -3.98 -31.93
C ASP A 211 -11.06 -3.75 -31.28
N ALA A 212 -10.76 -2.47 -31.06
CA ALA A 212 -9.44 -2.00 -30.63
C ALA A 212 -8.95 -2.55 -29.28
N LEU A 213 -9.86 -3.05 -28.45
CA LEU A 213 -9.57 -3.60 -27.13
C LEU A 213 -8.99 -5.03 -27.19
N GLY A 214 -9.12 -5.74 -28.32
CA GLY A 214 -8.60 -7.09 -28.49
C GLY A 214 -9.04 -8.08 -27.42
N ALA A 215 -8.11 -8.87 -26.89
CA ALA A 215 -8.39 -9.89 -25.87
C ALA A 215 -8.94 -9.27 -24.58
N LEU A 216 -8.54 -8.04 -24.26
CA LEU A 216 -9.07 -7.31 -23.11
C LEU A 216 -10.58 -7.05 -23.26
N GLY A 217 -11.02 -6.63 -24.44
CA GLY A 217 -12.44 -6.37 -24.71
C GLY A 217 -13.28 -7.64 -24.88
N ASP A 218 -12.77 -8.60 -25.65
CA ASP A 218 -13.56 -9.76 -26.06
C ASP A 218 -13.64 -10.86 -24.99
N LEU A 219 -12.52 -11.12 -24.30
CA LEU A 219 -12.37 -12.21 -23.33
C LEU A 219 -12.39 -11.72 -21.89
N ALA A 220 -11.65 -10.63 -21.57
CA ALA A 220 -11.60 -10.13 -20.20
C ALA A 220 -12.94 -9.58 -19.71
N TRP A 221 -13.83 -9.13 -20.60
CA TRP A 221 -15.20 -8.72 -20.25
C TRP A 221 -15.90 -9.79 -19.38
N TYR A 222 -15.83 -11.05 -19.81
CA TYR A 222 -16.44 -12.17 -19.07
C TYR A 222 -15.76 -12.40 -17.73
N CYS A 223 -14.43 -12.32 -17.68
CA CYS A 223 -13.67 -12.53 -16.44
C CYS A 223 -13.96 -11.44 -15.40
N ILE A 224 -13.97 -10.18 -15.84
CA ILE A 224 -14.32 -9.02 -15.01
C ILE A 224 -15.74 -9.20 -14.48
N GLU A 225 -16.69 -9.51 -15.35
CA GLU A 225 -18.09 -9.63 -14.96
C GLU A 225 -18.34 -10.80 -14.01
N ALA A 226 -17.64 -11.93 -14.19
CA ALA A 226 -17.69 -13.08 -13.28
C ALA A 226 -17.22 -12.71 -11.87
N ILE A 227 -16.10 -11.98 -11.77
CA ILE A 227 -15.56 -11.51 -10.50
C ILE A 227 -16.51 -10.52 -9.84
N LEU A 228 -17.02 -9.54 -10.59
CA LEU A 228 -17.99 -8.58 -10.07
C LEU A 228 -19.26 -9.30 -9.62
N TRP A 229 -19.79 -10.25 -10.39
CA TRP A 229 -20.94 -11.08 -10.00
C TRP A 229 -20.69 -11.83 -8.68
N ALA A 230 -19.51 -12.44 -8.51
CA ALA A 230 -19.12 -13.13 -7.29
C ALA A 230 -19.07 -12.16 -6.08
N LYS A 231 -18.64 -10.90 -6.30
CA LYS A 231 -18.55 -9.84 -5.29
C LYS A 231 -19.77 -8.92 -5.22
N ASP A 232 -20.96 -9.39 -5.63
CA ASP A 232 -22.21 -8.61 -5.57
C ASP A 232 -22.13 -7.25 -6.30
N TYR A 233 -21.36 -7.23 -7.38
CA TYR A 233 -21.02 -6.07 -8.18
C TYR A 233 -20.40 -4.91 -7.38
N GLN A 234 -19.70 -5.21 -6.27
CA GLN A 234 -18.85 -4.24 -5.59
C GLN A 234 -17.60 -3.98 -6.43
N LEU A 235 -17.30 -2.71 -6.71
CA LEU A 235 -16.11 -2.35 -7.49
C LEU A 235 -14.84 -2.51 -6.64
N PRO A 236 -13.73 -3.00 -7.24
CA PRO A 236 -12.45 -3.01 -6.54
C PRO A 236 -11.94 -1.59 -6.33
N THR A 237 -11.16 -1.40 -5.28
CA THR A 237 -10.52 -0.11 -4.96
C THR A 237 -9.35 0.13 -5.91
N THR A 238 -8.57 -0.93 -6.20
CA THR A 238 -7.43 -0.86 -7.12
C THR A 238 -7.41 -2.00 -8.12
N VAL A 239 -6.95 -1.69 -9.34
CA VAL A 239 -6.71 -2.64 -10.42
C VAL A 239 -5.27 -2.49 -10.90
N THR A 240 -4.56 -3.61 -11.02
CA THR A 240 -3.16 -3.63 -11.44
C THR A 240 -2.95 -4.70 -12.50
N ALA A 241 -2.64 -4.30 -13.72
CA ALA A 241 -2.19 -5.22 -14.77
C ALA A 241 -0.81 -5.77 -14.44
N LEU A 242 -0.53 -7.01 -14.84
CA LEU A 242 0.77 -7.64 -14.68
C LEU A 242 1.66 -7.40 -15.91
N PRO A 243 3.00 -7.50 -15.78
CA PRO A 243 3.93 -7.22 -16.89
C PRO A 243 3.87 -8.17 -18.10
N ASP A 244 3.07 -9.23 -18.05
CA ASP A 244 2.97 -10.30 -19.06
C ASP A 244 2.08 -9.93 -20.28
N VAL A 245 1.92 -8.63 -20.56
CA VAL A 245 1.06 -8.15 -21.63
C VAL A 245 1.70 -8.36 -23.00
N THR A 246 0.98 -9.05 -23.89
CA THR A 246 1.37 -9.25 -25.28
C THR A 246 0.50 -8.39 -26.20
N ARG A 247 1.15 -7.68 -27.13
CA ARG A 247 0.48 -6.85 -28.15
C ARG A 247 0.89 -7.29 -29.56
N ASN A 248 0.00 -7.09 -30.54
CA ASN A 248 0.39 -7.20 -31.95
C ASN A 248 1.16 -5.95 -32.41
N LEU A 249 1.64 -5.94 -33.65
CA LEU A 249 2.37 -4.81 -34.23
C LEU A 249 1.55 -3.50 -34.28
N ALA A 250 0.22 -3.60 -34.31
CA ALA A 250 -0.68 -2.45 -34.28
C ALA A 250 -0.99 -1.94 -32.85
N GLY A 251 -0.40 -2.56 -31.82
CA GLY A 251 -0.59 -2.18 -30.42
C GLY A 251 -1.83 -2.76 -29.74
N VAL A 252 -2.61 -3.59 -30.43
CA VAL A 252 -3.81 -4.27 -29.89
C VAL A 252 -3.38 -5.37 -28.93
N ILE A 253 -4.06 -5.47 -27.79
CA ILE A 253 -3.75 -6.45 -26.73
C ILE A 253 -4.21 -7.85 -27.16
N LEU A 254 -3.26 -8.80 -27.22
CA LEU A 254 -3.50 -10.20 -27.55
C LEU A 254 -3.58 -11.09 -26.29
N SER A 255 -2.90 -10.70 -25.22
CA SER A 255 -2.91 -11.41 -23.94
C SER A 255 -2.58 -10.44 -22.81
N CYS A 256 -3.24 -10.58 -21.65
CA CYS A 256 -2.88 -9.85 -20.44
C CYS A 256 -3.42 -10.52 -19.18
N THR A 257 -2.76 -10.26 -18.05
CA THR A 257 -3.21 -10.66 -16.72
C THR A 257 -3.39 -9.42 -15.84
N ALA A 258 -4.33 -9.45 -14.90
CA ALA A 258 -4.49 -8.38 -13.90
C ALA A 258 -4.93 -8.92 -12.53
N SER A 259 -4.69 -8.11 -11.50
CA SER A 259 -5.17 -8.29 -10.14
C SER A 259 -6.08 -7.14 -9.71
N LEU A 260 -7.17 -7.47 -9.02
CA LEU A 260 -8.18 -6.56 -8.50
C LEU A 260 -8.19 -6.68 -6.97
N HIS A 261 -8.18 -5.55 -6.27
CA HIS A 261 -8.10 -5.50 -4.80
C HIS A 261 -9.20 -4.59 -4.24
N TRP A 262 -9.83 -5.02 -3.15
CA TRP A 262 -10.78 -4.25 -2.34
C TRP A 262 -10.09 -3.69 -1.08
N ASP A 263 -10.76 -2.81 -0.31
CA ASP A 263 -10.19 -2.02 0.80
C ASP A 263 -9.45 -2.84 1.88
N GLN A 264 -8.64 -2.20 2.75
CA GLN A 264 -7.84 -2.87 3.80
C GLN A 264 -8.61 -3.79 4.78
N LEU A 265 -9.94 -3.66 4.88
CA LEU A 265 -10.80 -4.55 5.68
C LEU A 265 -11.35 -5.74 4.88
N ASP A 266 -11.36 -5.64 3.55
CA ASP A 266 -11.78 -6.66 2.59
C ASP A 266 -10.54 -7.16 1.85
N THR A 267 -9.97 -8.24 2.36
CA THR A 267 -8.70 -8.79 1.87
C THR A 267 -8.85 -9.59 0.56
N THR A 268 -10.00 -9.54 -0.11
CA THR A 268 -10.23 -10.28 -1.36
C THR A 268 -9.31 -9.78 -2.48
N VAL A 269 -8.62 -10.71 -3.13
CA VAL A 269 -7.90 -10.46 -4.37
C VAL A 269 -8.49 -11.33 -5.46
N ALA A 270 -8.84 -10.70 -6.59
CA ALA A 270 -9.29 -11.41 -7.77
C ALA A 270 -8.26 -11.30 -8.89
N THR A 271 -8.08 -12.38 -9.64
CA THR A 271 -7.14 -12.45 -10.77
C THR A 271 -7.87 -12.75 -12.06
N ILE A 272 -7.44 -12.07 -13.11
CA ILE A 272 -7.99 -12.19 -14.47
C ILE A 272 -6.87 -12.58 -15.40
N HIS A 273 -7.07 -13.62 -16.21
CA HIS A 273 -6.20 -13.93 -17.33
C HIS A 273 -7.01 -14.05 -18.62
N CYS A 274 -6.60 -13.32 -19.66
CA CYS A 274 -7.22 -13.43 -20.98
C CYS A 274 -6.18 -13.47 -22.09
N SER A 275 -6.39 -14.32 -23.11
CA SER A 275 -5.40 -14.56 -24.17
C SER A 275 -6.00 -15.19 -25.43
N PHE A 276 -5.63 -14.64 -26.59
CA PHE A 276 -5.80 -15.26 -27.91
C PHE A 276 -4.68 -16.25 -28.28
N LEU A 277 -3.66 -16.38 -27.43
CA LEU A 277 -2.43 -17.13 -27.71
C LEU A 277 -2.34 -18.43 -26.91
N SER A 278 -3.35 -18.74 -26.10
CA SER A 278 -3.37 -19.87 -25.18
C SER A 278 -4.40 -20.91 -25.61
N HIS A 279 -4.33 -22.12 -25.04
CA HIS A 279 -5.33 -23.16 -25.25
C HIS A 279 -6.71 -22.72 -24.74
N TRP A 280 -7.76 -23.41 -25.18
CA TRP A 280 -9.12 -23.06 -24.80
C TRP A 280 -9.34 -23.27 -23.29
N SER A 281 -9.75 -22.23 -22.57
CA SER A 281 -10.15 -22.28 -21.15
C SER A 281 -11.19 -21.19 -20.87
N MET A 282 -12.15 -21.49 -20.00
CA MET A 282 -13.23 -20.60 -19.57
C MET A 282 -13.48 -20.80 -18.07
N ASP A 283 -12.40 -20.87 -17.31
CA ASP A 283 -12.42 -21.31 -15.92
C ASP A 283 -12.83 -20.16 -14.98
N LEU A 284 -13.68 -20.50 -14.01
CA LEU A 284 -14.00 -19.68 -12.85
C LEU A 284 -13.78 -20.53 -11.59
N ALA A 285 -12.84 -20.09 -10.74
CA ALA A 285 -12.59 -20.67 -9.43
C ALA A 285 -12.83 -19.62 -8.35
N ILE A 286 -13.60 -19.97 -7.33
CA ILE A 286 -13.91 -19.13 -6.17
C ILE A 286 -13.55 -19.94 -4.93
N CYS A 287 -12.67 -19.40 -4.10
CA CYS A 287 -12.30 -19.94 -2.80
C CYS A 287 -12.79 -18.97 -1.72
N ALA A 288 -13.48 -19.51 -0.72
CA ALA A 288 -14.04 -18.78 0.41
C ALA A 288 -13.77 -19.54 1.72
N SER A 289 -14.02 -18.89 2.85
CA SER A 289 -13.57 -19.37 4.17
C SER A 289 -14.21 -20.69 4.58
N LYS A 290 -15.33 -21.06 3.94
CA LYS A 290 -16.08 -22.29 4.23
C LYS A 290 -16.20 -23.22 3.03
N GLY A 291 -15.67 -22.86 1.86
CA GLY A 291 -15.78 -23.71 0.67
C GLY A 291 -15.16 -23.15 -0.60
N SER A 292 -15.09 -24.00 -1.62
CA SER A 292 -14.60 -23.67 -2.96
C SER A 292 -15.63 -24.04 -4.02
N LEU A 293 -15.68 -23.26 -5.11
CA LEU A 293 -16.55 -23.45 -6.26
C LEU A 293 -15.70 -23.36 -7.51
N HIS A 294 -15.90 -24.28 -8.45
CA HIS A 294 -15.14 -24.35 -9.68
C HIS A 294 -16.02 -24.70 -10.88
N VAL A 295 -15.84 -23.95 -11.97
CA VAL A 295 -16.60 -24.09 -13.22
C VAL A 295 -15.62 -23.98 -14.37
N LYS A 296 -15.56 -24.98 -15.26
CA LYS A 296 -14.59 -25.01 -16.38
C LYS A 296 -15.14 -24.43 -17.69
N ASP A 297 -16.46 -24.38 -17.79
CA ASP A 297 -17.23 -24.01 -18.98
C ASP A 297 -18.18 -22.85 -18.65
N PHE A 298 -17.69 -21.90 -17.86
CA PHE A 298 -18.50 -20.84 -17.25
C PHE A 298 -19.21 -19.96 -18.29
N ILE A 299 -18.50 -19.59 -19.37
CA ILE A 299 -18.99 -18.69 -20.42
C ILE A 299 -19.88 -19.42 -21.42
N ILE A 300 -19.42 -20.58 -21.90
CA ILE A 300 -20.12 -21.43 -22.86
C ILE A 300 -20.17 -22.83 -22.27
N PRO A 301 -21.35 -23.30 -21.82
CA PRO A 301 -21.51 -24.65 -21.31
C PRO A 301 -21.13 -25.71 -22.35
N TYR A 302 -20.59 -26.85 -21.91
CA TYR A 302 -20.32 -27.98 -22.83
C TYR A 302 -21.58 -28.53 -23.48
N GLN A 303 -22.72 -28.44 -22.79
CA GLN A 303 -24.03 -28.81 -23.31
C GLN A 303 -25.01 -27.64 -23.18
N GLU A 304 -25.78 -27.40 -24.24
CA GLU A 304 -26.68 -26.23 -24.32
C GLU A 304 -27.83 -26.25 -23.28
N HIS A 305 -28.29 -27.44 -22.90
CA HIS A 305 -29.45 -27.66 -22.01
C HIS A 305 -29.05 -28.18 -20.61
N SER A 306 -27.75 -28.28 -20.33
CA SER A 306 -27.24 -28.83 -19.09
C SER A 306 -25.87 -28.24 -18.78
N ALA A 307 -25.70 -27.70 -17.58
CA ALA A 307 -24.44 -27.09 -17.18
C ALA A 307 -24.08 -27.49 -15.75
N SER A 308 -22.84 -27.95 -15.56
CA SER A 308 -22.33 -28.40 -14.27
C SER A 308 -21.44 -27.36 -13.60
N PHE A 309 -21.23 -27.52 -12.29
CA PHE A 309 -20.14 -26.90 -11.56
C PHE A 309 -19.78 -27.75 -10.33
N ASP A 310 -18.52 -27.70 -9.93
CA ASP A 310 -18.01 -28.42 -8.76
C ASP A 310 -18.01 -27.49 -7.55
N PHE A 311 -18.29 -28.02 -6.36
CA PHE A 311 -18.11 -27.30 -5.11
C PHE A 311 -17.64 -28.20 -3.97
N THR A 312 -16.97 -27.61 -2.99
CA THR A 312 -16.53 -28.32 -1.78
C THR A 312 -16.81 -27.45 -0.55
N LEU A 313 -17.29 -28.04 0.54
CA LEU A 313 -17.51 -27.34 1.81
C LEU A 313 -16.61 -27.92 2.91
N GLY A 314 -15.92 -27.05 3.66
CA GLY A 314 -15.19 -27.42 4.88
C GLY A 314 -14.09 -28.48 4.70
N SER A 315 -13.47 -28.59 3.52
CA SER A 315 -12.43 -29.57 3.24
C SER A 315 -11.21 -29.39 4.15
N LYS A 316 -10.77 -30.48 4.79
CA LYS A 316 -9.53 -30.55 5.57
C LYS A 316 -8.71 -31.75 5.10
N PHE A 317 -7.40 -31.72 5.36
CA PHE A 317 -6.60 -32.93 5.25
C PHE A 317 -6.98 -33.91 6.35
N LEU A 318 -7.00 -35.20 6.02
CA LEU A 318 -7.01 -36.26 7.03
C LEU A 318 -5.73 -36.15 7.88
N ASP A 319 -5.76 -36.57 9.14
CA ASP A 319 -4.66 -36.36 10.12
C ASP A 319 -3.28 -36.80 9.61
N LEU A 320 -3.22 -37.81 8.75
CA LEU A 320 -1.99 -38.34 8.15
C LEU A 320 -1.57 -37.67 6.82
N HIS A 321 -2.31 -36.67 6.36
CA HIS A 321 -2.10 -35.94 5.08
C HIS A 321 -2.08 -36.84 3.83
N ILE A 322 -2.60 -38.06 3.94
CA ILE A 322 -2.67 -39.07 2.87
C ILE A 322 -3.96 -38.99 2.02
N GLY A 323 -4.82 -38.02 2.29
CA GLY A 323 -6.08 -37.83 1.57
C GLY A 323 -6.90 -36.66 2.10
N TRP A 324 -7.93 -36.29 1.35
CA TRP A 324 -8.89 -35.24 1.69
C TRP A 324 -10.04 -35.80 2.53
N SER A 325 -10.57 -34.99 3.45
CA SER A 325 -11.72 -35.37 4.27
C SER A 325 -13.05 -35.32 3.50
N VAL A 326 -13.10 -34.62 2.36
CA VAL A 326 -14.30 -34.39 1.53
C VAL A 326 -13.89 -34.33 0.06
N GLU A 327 -14.59 -35.06 -0.81
CA GLU A 327 -14.44 -34.96 -2.28
C GLU A 327 -15.33 -33.82 -2.83
N PRO A 328 -14.93 -33.14 -3.92
CA PRO A 328 -15.79 -32.15 -4.57
C PRO A 328 -17.11 -32.76 -5.04
N GLU A 329 -18.21 -32.07 -4.75
CA GLU A 329 -19.55 -32.42 -5.22
C GLU A 329 -19.84 -31.70 -6.56
N GLU A 330 -20.24 -32.47 -7.57
CA GLU A 330 -20.69 -31.91 -8.85
C GLU A 330 -22.19 -31.62 -8.81
N VAL A 331 -22.58 -30.38 -9.14
CA VAL A 331 -23.99 -29.97 -9.29
C VAL A 331 -24.28 -29.76 -10.77
N CYS A 332 -25.15 -30.61 -11.32
CA CYS A 332 -25.66 -30.47 -12.68
C CYS A 332 -27.00 -29.71 -12.69
N VAL A 333 -27.10 -28.66 -13.50
CA VAL A 333 -28.30 -27.83 -13.63
C VAL A 333 -28.82 -27.91 -15.06
N THR A 334 -30.04 -28.39 -15.22
CA THR A 334 -30.72 -28.46 -16.52
C THR A 334 -31.42 -27.13 -16.86
N SER A 335 -31.50 -26.83 -18.15
CA SER A 335 -32.20 -25.66 -18.67
C SER A 335 -33.10 -26.05 -19.84
N GLN A 336 -34.32 -25.53 -19.86
CA GLN A 336 -35.29 -25.76 -20.95
C GLN A 336 -34.93 -25.00 -22.23
N LEU A 337 -34.23 -23.88 -22.10
CA LEU A 337 -33.80 -23.03 -23.20
C LEU A 337 -32.29 -22.77 -23.09
N PRO A 338 -31.60 -22.58 -24.23
CA PRO A 338 -30.23 -22.09 -24.23
C PRO A 338 -30.10 -20.75 -23.49
N GLN A 339 -28.92 -20.50 -22.93
CA GLN A 339 -28.64 -19.26 -22.20
C GLN A 339 -28.87 -17.98 -23.02
N GLU A 340 -28.56 -17.98 -24.33
CA GLU A 340 -28.86 -16.87 -25.23
C GLU A 340 -30.36 -16.66 -25.46
N ALA A 341 -31.18 -17.71 -25.45
CA ALA A 341 -32.63 -17.57 -25.58
C ALA A 341 -33.24 -17.06 -24.26
N LEU A 342 -32.71 -17.49 -23.12
CA LEU A 342 -33.07 -16.91 -21.81
C LEU A 342 -32.72 -15.42 -21.71
N MET A 343 -31.59 -15.01 -22.30
CA MET A 343 -31.21 -13.60 -22.43
C MET A 343 -32.24 -12.81 -23.24
N VAL A 344 -32.60 -13.28 -24.44
CA VAL A 344 -33.61 -12.59 -25.26
C VAL A 344 -34.97 -12.59 -24.56
N GLN A 345 -35.37 -13.69 -23.94
CA GLN A 345 -36.61 -13.82 -23.19
C GLN A 345 -36.70 -12.77 -22.06
N GLU A 346 -35.61 -12.55 -21.33
CA GLU A 346 -35.55 -11.56 -20.25
C GLU A 346 -35.67 -10.13 -20.77
N LEU A 347 -34.96 -9.78 -21.85
CA LEU A 347 -35.12 -8.46 -22.47
C LEU A 347 -36.55 -8.26 -22.97
N ALA A 348 -37.13 -9.26 -23.65
CA ALA A 348 -38.50 -9.21 -24.12
C ALA A 348 -39.50 -9.02 -22.96
N ARG A 349 -39.28 -9.69 -21.81
CA ARG A 349 -40.08 -9.52 -20.59
C ARG A 349 -40.02 -8.07 -20.07
N LEU A 350 -38.83 -7.47 -20.04
CA LEU A 350 -38.66 -6.06 -19.63
C LEU A 350 -39.37 -5.11 -20.58
N VAL A 351 -39.21 -5.32 -21.89
CA VAL A 351 -39.87 -4.51 -22.94
C VAL A 351 -41.39 -4.61 -22.83
N GLU A 352 -41.94 -5.80 -22.64
CA GLU A 352 -43.37 -5.98 -22.41
C GLU A 352 -43.86 -5.24 -21.15
N GLY A 353 -43.09 -5.29 -20.06
CA GLY A 353 -43.40 -4.56 -18.83
C GLY A 353 -43.46 -3.05 -19.04
N ILE A 354 -42.53 -2.50 -19.81
CA ILE A 354 -42.50 -1.07 -20.20
C ILE A 354 -43.74 -0.73 -21.03
N ARG A 355 -44.11 -1.55 -22.03
CA ARG A 355 -45.30 -1.34 -22.87
C ARG A 355 -46.61 -1.38 -22.08
N LYS A 356 -46.79 -2.39 -21.24
CA LYS A 356 -48.08 -2.69 -20.56
C LYS A 356 -48.37 -1.74 -19.40
N SER A 357 -47.35 -1.25 -18.71
CA SER A 357 -47.51 -0.69 -17.36
C SER A 357 -46.77 0.62 -17.10
N LYS A 358 -46.12 1.23 -18.11
CA LYS A 358 -45.23 2.41 -17.95
C LYS A 358 -44.13 2.21 -16.89
N PHE A 359 -43.67 0.96 -16.67
CA PHE A 359 -42.48 0.73 -15.85
C PHE A 359 -41.30 1.51 -16.44
N ARG A 360 -40.44 2.05 -15.57
CA ARG A 360 -39.16 2.60 -16.01
C ARG A 360 -38.24 1.46 -16.46
N PRO A 361 -37.32 1.71 -17.41
CA PRO A 361 -36.25 0.78 -17.71
C PRO A 361 -35.54 0.28 -16.45
N ASP A 362 -35.23 -1.01 -16.41
CA ASP A 362 -34.49 -1.64 -15.31
C ASP A 362 -33.03 -1.14 -15.32
N SER A 363 -32.61 -0.57 -14.19
CA SER A 363 -31.27 0.00 -13.99
C SER A 363 -30.19 -1.04 -13.75
N LYS A 364 -30.56 -2.31 -13.47
CA LYS A 364 -29.62 -3.41 -13.20
C LYS A 364 -28.64 -3.59 -14.36
N TRP A 365 -29.15 -3.71 -15.58
CA TRP A 365 -28.33 -4.03 -16.75
C TRP A 365 -27.37 -2.88 -17.14
N PRO A 366 -27.82 -1.61 -17.24
CA PRO A 366 -26.92 -0.46 -17.33
C PRO A 366 -25.84 -0.43 -16.23
N GLY A 367 -26.24 -0.66 -14.98
CA GLY A 367 -25.36 -0.62 -13.83
C GLY A 367 -24.26 -1.68 -13.87
N ILE A 368 -24.59 -2.91 -14.25
CA ILE A 368 -23.62 -4.01 -14.40
C ILE A 368 -22.65 -3.69 -15.54
N SER A 369 -23.14 -3.33 -16.72
CA SER A 369 -22.29 -3.01 -17.88
C SER A 369 -21.31 -1.88 -17.57
N ARG A 370 -21.76 -0.82 -16.91
CA ARG A 370 -20.92 0.31 -16.54
C ARG A 370 -19.80 -0.10 -15.59
N LYS A 371 -20.10 -0.93 -14.58
CA LYS A 371 -19.09 -1.43 -13.64
C LYS A 371 -18.05 -2.32 -14.31
N THR A 372 -18.49 -3.21 -15.21
CA THR A 372 -17.57 -4.05 -16.00
C THR A 372 -16.66 -3.19 -16.87
N GLN A 373 -17.21 -2.20 -17.59
CA GLN A 373 -16.44 -1.27 -18.41
C GLN A 373 -15.43 -0.45 -17.58
N LEU A 374 -15.81 0.04 -16.39
CA LEU A 374 -14.91 0.80 -15.51
C LEU A 374 -13.67 -0.01 -15.11
N VAL A 375 -13.84 -1.28 -14.75
CA VAL A 375 -12.73 -2.16 -14.39
C VAL A 375 -11.86 -2.44 -15.62
N MET A 376 -12.47 -2.65 -16.79
CA MET A 376 -11.76 -2.86 -18.04
C MET A 376 -10.90 -1.64 -18.43
N ASP A 377 -11.46 -0.44 -18.29
CA ASP A 377 -10.74 0.82 -18.51
C ASP A 377 -9.58 1.00 -17.53
N ALA A 378 -9.77 0.60 -16.26
CA ALA A 378 -8.74 0.60 -15.25
C ALA A 378 -7.59 -0.36 -15.59
N MET A 379 -7.92 -1.58 -16.07
CA MET A 379 -6.93 -2.53 -16.59
C MET A 379 -6.16 -1.91 -17.77
N LYS A 380 -6.86 -1.40 -18.78
CA LYS A 380 -6.24 -0.78 -19.95
C LYS A 380 -5.29 0.36 -19.56
N LYS A 381 -5.72 1.27 -18.68
CA LYS A 381 -4.90 2.38 -18.18
C LYS A 381 -3.74 1.91 -17.32
N SER A 382 -3.87 0.80 -16.59
CA SER A 382 -2.76 0.18 -15.87
C SER A 382 -1.69 -0.30 -16.85
N ILE A 383 -2.09 -1.01 -17.91
CA ILE A 383 -1.19 -1.49 -18.97
C ILE A 383 -0.48 -0.31 -19.66
N ASP A 384 -1.23 0.70 -20.11
CA ASP A 384 -0.69 1.84 -20.85
C ASP A 384 0.31 2.67 -20.03
N LEU A 385 0.26 2.58 -18.70
CA LEU A 385 1.13 3.31 -17.77
C LEU A 385 2.19 2.40 -17.10
N GLY A 386 2.54 1.29 -17.74
CA GLY A 386 3.62 0.41 -17.30
C GLY A 386 3.25 -0.47 -16.12
N CYS A 387 2.03 -1.02 -16.11
CA CYS A 387 1.54 -1.97 -15.10
C CYS A 387 1.45 -1.37 -13.68
N LYS A 388 1.22 -0.06 -13.59
CA LYS A 388 1.04 0.64 -12.31
C LYS A 388 -0.39 0.47 -11.77
N PRO A 389 -0.59 0.38 -10.44
CA PRO A 389 -1.92 0.32 -9.84
C PRO A 389 -2.80 1.49 -10.23
N ARG A 390 -4.10 1.23 -10.44
CA ARG A 390 -5.11 2.24 -10.79
C ARG A 390 -6.24 2.23 -9.77
N LEU A 391 -6.50 3.39 -9.18
CA LEU A 391 -7.65 3.62 -8.31
C LEU A 391 -8.90 3.83 -9.17
N LEU A 392 -9.94 3.03 -8.93
CA LEU A 392 -11.20 3.14 -9.68
C LEU A 392 -11.96 4.43 -9.37
N THR A 393 -11.88 4.92 -8.13
CA THR A 393 -12.52 6.18 -7.71
C THR A 393 -12.05 7.40 -8.52
N LEU A 394 -10.79 7.40 -8.97
CA LEU A 394 -10.24 8.44 -9.85
C LEU A 394 -10.74 8.34 -11.29
N LEU A 395 -11.15 7.16 -11.74
CA LEU A 395 -11.72 6.94 -13.08
C LEU A 395 -13.21 7.26 -13.10
N GLU A 396 -13.92 6.95 -12.02
CA GLU A 396 -15.31 7.38 -11.83
C GLU A 396 -15.44 8.91 -11.81
N SER A 397 -14.55 9.62 -11.12
CA SER A 397 -14.57 11.10 -11.07
C SER A 397 -14.17 11.77 -12.39
N GLN A 398 -13.44 11.06 -13.26
CA GLN A 398 -13.09 11.55 -14.61
C GLN A 398 -14.19 11.30 -15.66
N SER A 399 -15.13 10.37 -15.40
CA SER A 399 -16.14 9.95 -16.38
C SER A 399 -17.49 10.66 -16.25
N ARG A 400 -17.83 11.21 -15.08
CA ARG A 400 -19.05 12.00 -14.89
C ARG A 400 -18.73 13.49 -14.82
N PHE A 401 -19.52 14.32 -15.50
CA PHE A 401 -19.66 15.76 -15.24
C PHE A 401 -20.31 16.06 -13.86
N VAL A 402 -20.17 15.17 -12.88
CA VAL A 402 -20.61 15.39 -11.50
C VAL A 402 -19.40 15.93 -10.73
N GLN A 403 -19.50 17.19 -10.29
CA GLN A 403 -18.50 17.81 -9.42
C GLN A 403 -18.27 16.89 -8.20
N PRO A 404 -17.04 16.40 -7.96
CA PRO A 404 -16.77 15.52 -6.83
C PRO A 404 -17.05 16.27 -5.52
N GLY A 405 -17.79 15.66 -4.61
CA GLY A 405 -18.00 16.24 -3.28
C GLY A 405 -16.80 16.03 -2.37
N ASN A 406 -16.78 16.76 -1.24
CA ASN A 406 -15.71 16.69 -0.23
C ASN A 406 -15.37 15.26 0.24
N PHE A 407 -16.36 14.37 0.33
CA PHE A 407 -16.13 12.96 0.66
C PHE A 407 -15.24 12.24 -0.36
N ALA A 408 -15.53 12.38 -1.65
CA ALA A 408 -14.77 11.73 -2.72
C ALA A 408 -13.33 12.27 -2.78
N PHE A 409 -13.15 13.58 -2.60
CA PHE A 409 -11.83 14.20 -2.51
C PHE A 409 -11.04 13.68 -1.32
N SER A 410 -11.64 13.57 -0.13
CA SER A 410 -10.95 13.04 1.06
C SER A 410 -10.45 11.60 0.86
N MET A 411 -11.25 10.74 0.22
CA MET A 411 -10.89 9.35 -0.06
C MET A 411 -9.78 9.24 -1.11
N ALA A 412 -9.87 10.02 -2.18
CA ALA A 412 -8.83 10.07 -3.22
C ALA A 412 -7.49 10.56 -2.65
N LEU A 413 -7.50 11.62 -1.84
CA LEU A 413 -6.30 12.16 -1.19
C LEU A 413 -5.70 11.18 -0.19
N LYS A 414 -6.52 10.48 0.60
CA LYS A 414 -6.05 9.45 1.54
C LYS A 414 -5.37 8.29 0.80
N ALA A 415 -5.96 7.82 -0.29
CA ALA A 415 -5.37 6.78 -1.13
C ALA A 415 -4.04 7.25 -1.76
N CYS A 416 -3.99 8.48 -2.29
CA CYS A 416 -2.75 9.06 -2.82
C CYS A 416 -1.68 9.18 -1.73
N ALA A 417 -2.05 9.51 -0.49
CA ALA A 417 -1.14 9.60 0.64
C ALA A 417 -0.57 8.24 1.03
N ASP A 418 -1.40 7.21 1.05
CA ASP A 418 -0.98 5.86 1.44
C ASP A 418 -0.14 5.17 0.35
N LEU A 419 -0.33 5.52 -0.92
CA LEU A 419 0.49 5.09 -2.06
C LEU A 419 1.70 6.00 -2.34
N CYS A 420 1.84 7.12 -1.62
CA CYS A 420 2.85 8.16 -1.88
C CYS A 420 2.83 8.74 -3.31
N GLU A 421 1.68 8.75 -3.98
CA GLU A 421 1.50 9.20 -5.38
C GLU A 421 1.26 10.72 -5.48
N LEU A 422 2.32 11.49 -5.30
CA LEU A 422 2.27 12.97 -5.25
C LEU A 422 1.67 13.60 -6.51
N ARG A 423 2.00 13.08 -7.71
CA ARG A 423 1.54 13.67 -8.98
C ARG A 423 0.02 13.60 -9.09
N VAL A 424 -0.55 12.45 -8.72
CA VAL A 424 -2.00 12.22 -8.72
C VAL A 424 -2.65 13.04 -7.61
N GLY A 425 -2.06 13.05 -6.42
CA GLY A 425 -2.53 13.88 -5.31
C GLY A 425 -2.59 15.38 -5.65
N LYS A 426 -1.57 15.90 -6.36
CA LYS A 426 -1.57 17.30 -6.85
C LYS A 426 -2.67 17.57 -7.88
N THR A 427 -2.98 16.63 -8.77
CA THR A 427 -4.12 16.79 -9.69
C THR A 427 -5.46 16.81 -8.95
N VAL A 428 -5.62 16.00 -7.90
CA VAL A 428 -6.82 16.04 -7.05
C VAL A 428 -6.90 17.36 -6.29
N HIS A 429 -5.78 17.84 -5.72
CA HIS A 429 -5.73 19.15 -5.05
C HIS A 429 -6.09 20.30 -6.02
N ALA A 430 -5.59 20.27 -7.25
CA ALA A 430 -5.95 21.25 -8.26
C ALA A 430 -7.44 21.20 -8.64
N GLN A 431 -8.10 20.03 -8.56
CA GLN A 431 -9.54 19.92 -8.76
C GLN A 431 -10.31 20.53 -7.59
N ILE A 432 -9.88 20.28 -6.33
CA ILE A 432 -10.48 20.89 -5.13
C ILE A 432 -10.44 22.42 -5.24
N ILE A 433 -9.31 23.01 -5.63
CA ILE A 433 -9.16 24.47 -5.82
C ILE A 433 -10.09 25.00 -6.92
N LYS A 434 -10.37 24.21 -7.95
CA LYS A 434 -11.23 24.59 -9.09
C LYS A 434 -12.72 24.35 -8.82
N CYS A 435 -13.08 23.66 -7.75
CA CYS A 435 -14.46 23.48 -7.35
C CYS A 435 -15.00 24.76 -6.70
N ASN A 436 -16.28 25.08 -6.94
CA ASN A 436 -16.95 26.23 -6.33
C ASN A 436 -17.40 25.99 -4.88
N GLU A 437 -17.14 24.79 -4.32
CA GLU A 437 -17.46 24.41 -2.95
C GLU A 437 -16.18 24.49 -2.10
N GLU A 438 -16.26 25.11 -0.92
CA GLU A 438 -15.10 25.20 -0.04
C GLU A 438 -14.74 23.82 0.55
N PRO A 439 -13.45 23.47 0.59
CA PRO A 439 -13.01 22.20 1.18
C PRO A 439 -13.28 22.18 2.67
N ASP A 440 -14.01 21.15 3.12
CA ASP A 440 -14.27 20.95 4.53
C ASP A 440 -13.00 20.55 5.32
N GLN A 441 -13.14 20.48 6.64
CA GLN A 441 -12.05 20.11 7.54
C GLN A 441 -11.45 18.73 7.24
N VAL A 442 -12.23 17.80 6.66
CA VAL A 442 -11.78 16.44 6.36
C VAL A 442 -10.89 16.44 5.12
N VAL A 443 -11.27 17.18 4.08
CA VAL A 443 -10.47 17.37 2.87
C VAL A 443 -9.16 18.06 3.20
N ASN A 444 -9.20 19.14 3.97
CA ASN A 444 -7.98 19.87 4.37
C ASN A 444 -7.01 18.99 5.18
N ASN A 445 -7.52 18.20 6.13
CA ASN A 445 -6.68 17.24 6.86
C ASN A 445 -6.13 16.12 5.95
N ALA A 446 -6.88 15.68 4.94
CA ALA A 446 -6.41 14.71 3.95
C ALA A 446 -5.31 15.28 3.04
N LEU A 447 -5.40 16.57 2.67
CA LEU A 447 -4.33 17.28 1.96
C LEU A 447 -3.06 17.37 2.80
N LEU A 448 -3.18 17.74 4.08
CA LEU A 448 -2.03 17.75 5.00
C LEU A 448 -1.39 16.36 5.11
N ARG A 449 -2.19 15.30 5.22
CA ARG A 449 -1.68 13.91 5.26
C ARG A 449 -0.95 13.54 3.98
N LEU A 450 -1.53 13.84 2.80
CA LEU A 450 -0.92 13.59 1.50
C LEU A 450 0.45 14.24 1.41
N TYR A 451 0.52 15.55 1.64
CA TYR A 451 1.76 16.29 1.46
C TYR A 451 2.82 15.92 2.51
N THR A 452 2.42 15.62 3.75
CA THR A 452 3.33 15.12 4.78
C THR A 452 3.90 13.76 4.41
N LYS A 453 3.08 12.79 3.98
CA LYS A 453 3.58 11.47 3.56
C LYS A 453 4.43 11.50 2.30
N CYS A 454 4.10 12.38 1.35
CA CYS A 454 4.88 12.56 0.12
C CYS A 454 6.12 13.46 0.30
N GLY A 455 6.45 13.89 1.52
CA GLY A 455 7.64 14.70 1.82
C GLY A 455 7.61 16.14 1.27
N CYS A 456 6.43 16.65 0.89
CA CYS A 456 6.25 17.98 0.31
C CYS A 456 5.86 19.01 1.38
N PHE A 457 6.78 19.27 2.30
CA PHE A 457 6.47 20.03 3.50
C PHE A 457 6.09 21.50 3.23
N ASP A 458 6.61 22.12 2.17
CA ASP A 458 6.25 23.50 1.83
C ASP A 458 4.77 23.61 1.41
N GLU A 459 4.18 22.54 0.87
CA GLU A 459 2.75 22.46 0.59
C GLU A 459 1.96 22.20 1.88
N VAL A 460 2.51 21.46 2.85
CA VAL A 460 1.89 21.26 4.17
C VAL A 460 1.72 22.60 4.87
N LEU A 461 2.76 23.45 4.86
CA LEU A 461 2.71 24.80 5.44
C LEU A 461 1.65 25.66 4.75
N ARG A 462 1.65 25.70 3.41
CA ARG A 462 0.66 26.48 2.64
C ARG A 462 -0.77 26.04 2.92
N VAL A 463 -1.06 24.74 2.83
CA VAL A 463 -2.40 24.22 3.13
C VAL A 463 -2.79 24.54 4.57
N PHE A 464 -1.87 24.40 5.53
CA PHE A 464 -2.16 24.68 6.94
C PHE A 464 -2.46 26.17 7.21
N GLU A 465 -1.75 27.08 6.55
CA GLU A 465 -1.94 28.54 6.65
C GLU A 465 -3.21 29.02 5.96
N GLU A 466 -3.61 28.39 4.86
CA GLU A 466 -4.83 28.69 4.11
C GLU A 466 -6.10 28.10 4.75
N MET A 467 -5.97 27.19 5.73
CA MET A 467 -7.11 26.57 6.39
C MET A 467 -7.94 27.59 7.19
N PRO A 468 -9.28 27.66 7.00
CA PRO A 468 -10.15 28.58 7.75
C PRO A 468 -10.17 28.33 9.26
N GLN A 469 -10.05 27.06 9.67
CA GLN A 469 -9.96 26.64 11.07
C GLN A 469 -8.95 25.50 11.23
N GLN A 470 -8.01 25.65 12.16
CA GLN A 470 -7.09 24.58 12.54
C GLN A 470 -7.60 23.86 13.79
N ASN A 471 -7.77 22.54 13.68
CA ASN A 471 -8.11 21.67 14.81
C ASN A 471 -6.92 20.81 15.24
N VAL A 472 -7.06 20.05 16.33
CA VAL A 472 -5.99 19.19 16.87
C VAL A 472 -5.34 18.28 15.80
N VAL A 473 -6.11 17.79 14.81
CA VAL A 473 -5.61 16.91 13.74
C VAL A 473 -4.69 17.66 12.77
N SER A 474 -5.06 18.88 12.36
CA SER A 474 -4.23 19.71 11.50
C SER A 474 -2.89 20.07 12.15
N TRP A 475 -2.91 20.44 13.43
CA TRP A 475 -1.70 20.72 14.22
C TRP A 475 -0.83 19.49 14.40
N ASN A 476 -1.42 18.32 14.69
CA ASN A 476 -0.68 17.06 14.78
C ASN A 476 0.02 16.70 13.46
N SER A 477 -0.63 16.96 12.32
CA SER A 477 -0.05 16.73 11.00
C SER A 477 1.16 17.62 10.74
N LEU A 478 1.10 18.90 11.15
CA LEU A 478 2.22 19.83 11.07
C LEU A 478 3.38 19.43 11.99
N ILE A 479 3.08 19.11 13.26
CA ILE A 479 4.07 18.64 14.25
C ILE A 479 4.78 17.38 13.75
N ALA A 480 4.02 16.39 13.23
CA ALA A 480 4.56 15.16 12.68
C ALA A 480 5.42 15.40 11.42
N GLY A 481 5.01 16.32 10.54
CA GLY A 481 5.81 16.69 9.37
C GLY A 481 7.17 17.28 9.74
N PHE A 482 7.24 18.12 10.77
CA PHE A 482 8.51 18.61 11.31
C PHE A 482 9.36 17.46 11.91
N VAL A 483 8.74 16.51 12.61
CA VAL A 483 9.44 15.30 13.11
C VAL A 483 10.04 14.50 11.96
N HIS A 484 9.29 14.28 10.87
CA HIS A 484 9.79 13.54 9.70
C HIS A 484 10.99 14.21 9.02
N ARG A 485 11.08 15.55 9.03
CA ARG A 485 12.24 16.31 8.53
C ARG A 485 13.41 16.35 9.51
N LYS A 486 13.35 15.63 10.63
CA LYS A 486 14.29 15.75 11.78
C LYS A 486 14.37 17.19 12.32
N GLN A 487 13.36 18.03 12.04
CA GLN A 487 13.21 19.41 12.50
C GLN A 487 12.51 19.42 13.87
N VAL A 488 13.18 18.79 14.83
CA VAL A 488 12.68 18.54 16.18
C VAL A 488 12.39 19.82 16.97
N PHE A 489 13.06 20.93 16.64
CA PHE A 489 12.89 22.22 17.32
C PHE A 489 11.60 22.90 16.90
N GLU A 490 11.38 23.00 15.60
CA GLU A 490 10.21 23.57 14.97
C GLU A 490 8.95 22.81 15.38
N SER A 491 9.06 21.49 15.56
CA SER A 491 7.97 20.67 16.07
C SER A 491 7.57 21.02 17.51
N LEU A 492 8.53 21.21 18.43
CA LEU A 492 8.24 21.65 19.80
C LEU A 492 7.70 23.08 19.86
N ASP A 493 8.21 23.99 19.02
CA ASP A 493 7.72 25.36 18.96
C ASP A 493 6.29 25.41 18.42
N THR A 494 5.99 24.61 17.40
CA THR A 494 4.64 24.41 16.86
C THR A 494 3.69 23.88 17.92
N PHE A 495 4.12 22.93 18.76
CA PHE A 495 3.32 22.43 19.87
C PHE A 495 3.02 23.53 20.91
N ARG A 496 4.00 24.39 21.23
CA ARG A 496 3.76 25.53 22.13
C ARG A 496 2.81 26.55 21.52
N ARG A 497 2.92 26.80 20.22
CA ARG A 497 2.01 27.69 19.48
C ARG A 497 0.57 27.15 19.53
N MET A 498 0.38 25.86 19.26
CA MET A 498 -0.89 25.16 19.41
C MET A 498 -1.51 25.34 20.81
N GLN A 499 -0.68 25.28 21.86
CA GLN A 499 -1.13 25.52 23.23
C GLN A 499 -1.48 26.99 23.50
N GLY A 500 -0.69 27.93 22.99
CA GLY A 500 -0.93 29.38 23.12
C GLY A 500 -2.21 29.84 22.44
N GLU A 501 -2.61 29.17 21.35
CA GLU A 501 -3.88 29.42 20.65
C GLU A 501 -5.10 28.74 21.29
N GLY A 502 -4.91 27.98 22.39
CA GLY A 502 -6.01 27.37 23.13
C GLY A 502 -6.67 26.17 22.46
N ILE A 503 -6.06 25.58 21.42
CA ILE A 503 -6.60 24.44 20.65
C ILE A 503 -6.68 23.14 21.49
N GLY A 504 -5.91 23.05 22.58
CA GLY A 504 -5.80 21.84 23.41
C GLY A 504 -4.88 20.79 22.79
N PHE A 505 -4.91 19.55 23.30
CA PHE A 505 -4.12 18.42 22.77
C PHE A 505 -4.87 17.09 22.94
N SER A 506 -4.50 16.08 22.15
CA SER A 506 -4.99 14.71 22.30
C SER A 506 -3.88 13.75 22.71
N TRP A 507 -4.21 12.51 23.08
CA TRP A 507 -3.21 11.47 23.35
C TRP A 507 -2.26 11.25 22.17
N VAL A 508 -2.76 11.36 20.94
CA VAL A 508 -1.93 11.29 19.72
C VAL A 508 -0.90 12.41 19.71
N THR A 509 -1.30 13.65 20.04
CA THR A 509 -0.37 14.79 20.14
C THR A 509 0.77 14.48 21.10
N LEU A 510 0.47 13.92 22.27
CA LEU A 510 1.48 13.63 23.29
C LEU A 510 2.43 12.50 22.86
N THR A 511 1.91 11.46 22.20
CA THR A 511 2.77 10.40 21.63
C THR A 511 3.68 10.91 20.51
N THR A 512 3.34 12.00 19.84
CA THR A 512 4.22 12.64 18.84
C THR A 512 5.27 13.54 19.50
N VAL A 513 4.91 14.31 20.54
CA VAL A 513 5.79 15.32 21.15
C VAL A 513 6.75 14.74 22.21
N LEU A 514 6.34 13.74 22.99
CA LEU A 514 7.19 13.13 24.01
C LEU A 514 8.49 12.51 23.45
N PRO A 515 8.48 11.81 22.30
CA PRO A 515 9.71 11.37 21.62
C PRO A 515 10.64 12.52 21.22
N ILE A 516 10.10 13.72 20.96
CA ILE A 516 10.90 14.89 20.63
C ILE A 516 11.62 15.41 21.87
N CYS A 517 10.91 15.48 23.00
CA CYS A 517 11.53 15.79 24.30
C CYS A 517 12.63 14.78 24.65
N SER A 518 12.38 13.49 24.36
CA SER A 518 13.33 12.40 24.49
C SER A 518 14.58 12.64 23.63
N GLN A 519 14.43 12.97 22.34
CA GLN A 519 15.55 13.24 21.42
C GLN A 519 16.36 14.49 21.82
N LEU A 520 15.69 15.52 22.32
CA LEU A 520 16.33 16.78 22.69
C LEU A 520 16.86 16.81 24.13
N THR A 521 16.65 15.75 24.92
CA THR A 521 16.91 15.72 26.38
C THR A 521 16.21 16.87 27.13
N ALA A 522 15.06 17.30 26.61
CA ALA A 522 14.30 18.45 27.11
C ALA A 522 13.44 18.07 28.33
N LEU A 523 14.09 17.70 29.43
CA LEU A 523 13.45 17.17 30.64
C LEU A 523 12.37 18.10 31.21
N ASN A 524 12.59 19.42 31.17
CA ASN A 524 11.63 20.39 31.71
C ASN A 524 10.34 20.41 30.86
N SER A 525 10.46 20.46 29.54
CA SER A 525 9.31 20.36 28.62
C SER A 525 8.57 19.04 28.80
N GLY A 526 9.30 17.92 28.98
CA GLY A 526 8.71 16.63 29.29
C GLY A 526 7.94 16.60 30.61
N LYS A 527 8.45 17.27 31.65
CA LYS A 527 7.75 17.42 32.95
C LYS A 527 6.51 18.30 32.86
N GLU A 528 6.56 19.37 32.06
CA GLU A 528 5.39 20.22 31.79
C GLU A 528 4.27 19.40 31.15
N ILE A 529 4.58 18.61 30.12
CA ILE A 529 3.64 17.70 29.47
C ILE A 529 3.12 16.65 30.46
N HIS A 530 3.98 16.03 31.25
CA HIS A 530 3.54 15.06 32.26
C HIS A 530 2.60 15.68 33.31
N ALA A 531 2.87 16.91 33.76
CA ALA A 531 1.97 17.62 34.67
C ALA A 531 0.60 17.89 34.03
N GLN A 532 0.55 18.17 32.72
CA GLN A 532 -0.71 18.31 31.99
C GLN A 532 -1.47 16.97 31.90
N ILE A 533 -0.78 15.84 31.68
CA ILE A 533 -1.38 14.51 31.70
C ILE A 533 -1.99 14.21 33.08
N VAL A 534 -1.25 14.47 34.16
CA VAL A 534 -1.72 14.26 35.53
C VAL A 534 -2.93 15.12 35.88
N LYS A 535 -2.99 16.36 35.36
CA LYS A 535 -4.13 17.28 35.56
C LYS A 535 -5.34 16.95 34.69
N SER A 536 -5.20 16.04 33.72
CA SER A 536 -6.31 15.69 32.83
C SER A 536 -7.33 14.81 33.55
N THR A 537 -8.60 14.93 33.15
CA THR A 537 -9.72 14.15 33.73
C THR A 537 -9.80 12.72 33.22
N ARG A 538 -9.04 12.39 32.15
CA ARG A 538 -9.04 11.08 31.49
C ARG A 538 -7.76 10.32 31.85
N LYS A 539 -7.85 9.01 32.05
CA LYS A 539 -6.66 8.18 32.26
C LYS A 539 -5.85 8.08 30.96
N PRO A 540 -4.51 8.16 31.02
CA PRO A 540 -3.66 8.01 29.84
C PRO A 540 -3.58 6.54 29.39
N ASP A 541 -3.56 6.33 28.08
CA ASP A 541 -3.46 5.02 27.45
C ASP A 541 -2.00 4.49 27.46
N PHE A 542 -1.78 3.18 27.25
CA PHE A 542 -0.44 2.58 27.27
C PHE A 542 0.60 3.27 26.38
N PRO A 543 0.29 3.69 25.13
CA PRO A 543 1.29 4.35 24.28
C PRO A 543 1.81 5.68 24.87
N VAL A 544 0.96 6.43 25.56
CA VAL A 544 1.33 7.70 26.21
C VAL A 544 2.23 7.42 27.42
N LEU A 545 1.87 6.43 28.24
CA LEU A 545 2.68 6.02 29.39
C LEU A 545 4.04 5.46 28.97
N ASN A 546 4.09 4.61 27.94
CA ASN A 546 5.34 4.11 27.37
C ASN A 546 6.20 5.25 26.82
N SER A 547 5.60 6.24 26.13
CA SER A 547 6.31 7.44 25.66
C SER A 547 6.86 8.30 26.81
N LEU A 548 6.15 8.37 27.95
CA LEU A 548 6.64 9.05 29.15
C LEU A 548 7.81 8.31 29.80
N VAL A 549 7.73 6.98 29.91
CA VAL A 549 8.83 6.13 30.42
C VAL A 549 10.07 6.32 29.54
N ASP A 550 9.92 6.21 28.21
CA ASP A 550 11.01 6.43 27.25
C ASP A 550 11.60 7.84 27.38
N MET A 551 10.75 8.87 27.45
CA MET A 551 11.19 10.26 27.58
C MET A 551 11.98 10.50 28.86
N TYR A 552 11.52 10.03 30.02
CA TYR A 552 12.25 10.18 31.26
C TYR A 552 13.56 9.40 31.25
N ALA A 553 13.55 8.16 30.76
CA ALA A 553 14.73 7.32 30.68
C ALA A 553 15.80 7.97 29.77
N LYS A 554 15.42 8.40 28.56
CA LYS A 554 16.29 9.10 27.61
C LYS A 554 16.53 10.58 27.96
N CYS A 555 16.05 11.07 29.09
CA CYS A 555 16.48 12.33 29.69
C CYS A 555 17.43 12.12 30.89
N GLY A 556 17.83 10.89 31.17
CA GLY A 556 18.66 10.54 32.33
C GLY A 556 17.93 10.58 33.67
N ALA A 557 16.59 10.64 33.66
CA ALA A 557 15.75 10.70 34.86
C ALA A 557 15.12 9.33 35.16
N THR A 558 15.97 8.31 35.33
CA THR A 558 15.57 6.90 35.47
C THR A 558 14.66 6.62 36.67
N ASP A 559 14.77 7.39 37.75
CA ASP A 559 13.86 7.27 38.90
C ASP A 559 12.42 7.67 38.53
N TYR A 560 12.25 8.69 37.68
CA TYR A 560 10.93 9.11 37.22
C TYR A 560 10.38 8.09 36.22
N SER A 561 11.21 7.52 35.33
CA SER A 561 10.75 6.47 34.42
C SER A 561 10.29 5.23 35.19
N ARG A 562 11.02 4.80 36.23
CA ARG A 562 10.61 3.69 37.10
C ARG A 562 9.29 3.98 37.82
N ARG A 563 9.11 5.17 38.39
CA ARG A 563 7.85 5.56 39.06
C ARG A 563 6.64 5.53 38.12
N VAL A 564 6.80 6.03 36.89
CA VAL A 564 5.72 5.97 35.89
C VAL A 564 5.40 4.53 35.54
N PHE A 565 6.44 3.71 35.29
CA PHE A 565 6.31 2.28 34.99
C PHE A 565 5.60 1.51 36.11
N ASP A 566 6.01 1.70 37.36
CA ASP A 566 5.39 1.04 38.52
C ASP A 566 3.93 1.47 38.71
N GLY A 567 3.60 2.73 38.40
CA GLY A 567 2.23 3.26 38.44
C GLY A 567 1.29 2.74 37.35
N MET A 568 1.78 2.01 36.34
CA MET A 568 0.95 1.43 35.29
C MET A 568 0.13 0.24 35.82
N GLN A 569 -1.20 0.29 35.66
CA GLN A 569 -2.13 -0.77 36.11
C GLN A 569 -1.90 -2.12 35.42
N SER A 570 -1.53 -2.09 34.16
CA SER A 570 -1.07 -3.25 33.40
C SER A 570 0.06 -2.84 32.45
N LYS A 571 0.86 -3.82 32.02
CA LYS A 571 2.10 -3.61 31.26
C LYS A 571 2.14 -4.62 30.12
N ASP A 572 2.33 -4.15 28.90
CA ASP A 572 2.59 -4.98 27.73
C ASP A 572 4.10 -5.18 27.51
N LEU A 573 4.47 -6.06 26.58
CA LEU A 573 5.88 -6.32 26.26
C LEU A 573 6.61 -5.03 25.86
N THR A 574 5.94 -4.08 25.19
CA THR A 574 6.50 -2.77 24.84
C THR A 574 6.83 -1.94 26.07
N SER A 575 6.00 -1.96 27.11
CA SER A 575 6.25 -1.29 28.40
C SER A 575 7.55 -1.81 29.03
N TRP A 576 7.70 -3.15 29.08
CA TRP A 576 8.88 -3.81 29.62
C TRP A 576 10.14 -3.52 28.82
N ASN A 577 10.07 -3.66 27.49
CA ASN A 577 11.17 -3.36 26.58
C ASN A 577 11.61 -1.89 26.69
N THR A 578 10.67 -0.95 26.82
CA THR A 578 10.97 0.47 27.01
C THR A 578 11.77 0.72 28.29
N MET A 579 11.37 0.08 29.40
CA MET A 579 12.09 0.22 30.67
C MET A 579 13.47 -0.45 30.62
N LEU A 580 13.59 -1.62 29.98
CA LEU A 580 14.85 -2.32 29.75
C LEU A 580 15.83 -1.48 28.96
N THR A 581 15.40 -0.98 27.79
CA THR A 581 16.20 -0.07 26.97
C THR A 581 16.58 1.18 27.75
N GLY A 582 15.65 1.71 28.55
CA GLY A 582 15.89 2.85 29.42
C GLY A 582 17.05 2.62 30.40
N TYR A 583 17.09 1.49 31.09
CA TYR A 583 18.22 1.16 31.98
C TYR A 583 19.51 0.85 31.21
N ALA A 584 19.44 0.16 30.07
CA ALA A 584 20.61 -0.16 29.25
C ALA A 584 21.32 1.08 28.69
N VAL A 585 20.55 2.07 28.21
CA VAL A 585 21.09 3.35 27.69
C VAL A 585 21.69 4.22 28.80
N ASN A 586 21.21 4.08 30.04
CA ASN A 586 21.75 4.78 31.21
C ASN A 586 22.86 3.99 31.94
N GLY A 587 23.41 2.94 31.33
CA GLY A 587 24.52 2.15 31.90
C GLY A 587 24.14 1.32 33.14
N CYS A 588 22.86 1.22 33.48
CA CYS A 588 22.34 0.55 34.66
C CYS A 588 22.02 -0.92 34.38
N LEU A 589 22.99 -1.70 33.87
CA LEU A 589 22.75 -3.07 33.41
C LEU A 589 22.18 -4.00 34.49
N GLN A 590 22.59 -3.84 35.75
CA GLN A 590 22.06 -4.63 36.85
C GLN A 590 20.54 -4.44 37.00
N LYS A 591 20.07 -3.19 36.98
CA LYS A 591 18.63 -2.86 37.00
C LYS A 591 17.90 -3.33 35.75
N ALA A 592 18.58 -3.33 34.59
CA ALA A 592 18.01 -3.93 33.38
C ALA A 592 17.81 -5.44 33.53
N MET A 593 18.77 -6.16 34.14
CA MET A 593 18.62 -7.59 34.41
C MET A 593 17.52 -7.89 35.43
N GLU A 594 17.34 -7.03 36.44
CA GLU A 594 16.22 -7.12 37.39
C GLU A 594 14.87 -7.00 36.66
N ILE A 595 14.69 -5.97 35.81
CA ILE A 595 13.48 -5.81 34.99
C ILE A 595 13.27 -7.00 34.05
N PHE A 596 14.34 -7.58 33.49
CA PHE A 596 14.22 -8.75 32.63
C PHE A 596 13.71 -9.98 33.41
N ASN A 597 14.15 -10.15 34.64
CA ASN A 597 13.63 -11.22 35.50
C ASN A 597 12.16 -10.97 35.89
N GLU A 598 11.81 -9.73 36.26
CA GLU A 598 10.41 -9.33 36.51
C GLU A 598 9.51 -9.60 35.27
N LEU A 599 10.00 -9.31 34.06
CA LEU A 599 9.31 -9.61 32.80
C LEU A 599 9.06 -11.12 32.64
N VAL A 600 10.07 -11.96 32.88
CA VAL A 600 9.95 -13.42 32.76
C VAL A 600 9.00 -13.99 33.82
N GLU A 601 9.06 -13.50 35.05
CA GLU A 601 8.16 -13.90 36.15
C GLU A 601 6.71 -13.50 35.88
N SER A 602 6.48 -12.40 35.15
CA SER A 602 5.14 -11.99 34.71
C SER A 602 4.51 -12.91 33.65
N GLY A 603 5.25 -13.92 33.15
CA GLY A 603 4.78 -14.89 32.15
C GLY A 603 4.78 -14.36 30.72
N ILE A 604 5.26 -13.12 30.48
CA ILE A 604 5.36 -12.53 29.16
C ILE A 604 6.66 -13.02 28.50
N ARG A 605 6.55 -13.61 27.31
CA ARG A 605 7.69 -14.14 26.57
C ARG A 605 8.55 -13.00 25.98
N PRO A 606 9.86 -12.91 26.31
CA PRO A 606 10.80 -11.99 25.68
C PRO A 606 10.87 -12.13 24.16
N ASP A 607 11.08 -11.01 23.46
CA ASP A 607 11.26 -10.96 22.01
C ASP A 607 12.67 -10.50 21.62
N ALA A 608 12.87 -10.34 20.30
CA ALA A 608 14.13 -9.88 19.73
C ALA A 608 14.52 -8.48 20.27
N VAL A 609 13.55 -7.58 20.47
CA VAL A 609 13.80 -6.23 21.00
C VAL A 609 14.28 -6.28 22.46
N THR A 610 13.73 -7.20 23.27
CA THR A 610 14.21 -7.44 24.63
C THR A 610 15.71 -7.76 24.64
N PHE A 611 16.15 -8.66 23.75
CA PHE A 611 17.55 -9.08 23.70
C PHE A 611 18.47 -8.01 23.12
N ILE A 612 18.02 -7.19 22.15
CA ILE A 612 18.78 -6.02 21.69
C ILE A 612 19.08 -5.08 22.85
N ALA A 613 18.09 -4.77 23.69
CA ALA A 613 18.27 -3.87 24.83
C ALA A 613 19.33 -4.41 25.82
N LEU A 614 19.27 -5.70 26.14
CA LEU A 614 20.23 -6.35 27.04
C LEU A 614 21.63 -6.46 26.45
N LEU A 615 21.74 -6.87 25.18
CA LEU A 615 23.03 -6.97 24.47
C LEU A 615 23.70 -5.60 24.32
N SER A 616 22.92 -4.56 24.02
CA SER A 616 23.39 -3.17 24.01
C SER A 616 23.91 -2.76 25.39
N GLY A 617 23.17 -3.07 26.46
CA GLY A 617 23.62 -2.85 27.83
C GLY A 617 24.94 -3.58 28.18
N CYS A 618 25.07 -4.85 27.80
CA CYS A 618 26.30 -5.64 27.99
C CYS A 618 27.48 -5.05 27.21
N SER A 619 27.25 -4.64 25.96
CA SER A 619 28.24 -3.96 25.13
C SER A 619 28.70 -2.64 25.78
N HIS A 620 27.76 -1.84 26.31
CA HIS A 620 28.08 -0.60 27.02
C HIS A 620 28.88 -0.83 28.31
N ALA A 621 28.60 -1.92 29.04
CA ALA A 621 29.28 -2.28 30.28
C ALA A 621 30.59 -3.07 30.06
N GLY A 622 30.94 -3.42 28.81
CA GLY A 622 32.11 -4.24 28.50
C GLY A 622 32.00 -5.70 28.96
N LEU A 623 30.80 -6.18 29.27
CA LEU A 623 30.55 -7.55 29.77
C LEU A 623 30.34 -8.51 28.60
N THR A 624 31.41 -8.78 27.86
CA THR A 624 31.39 -9.62 26.65
C THR A 624 30.90 -11.05 26.92
N GLY A 625 31.28 -11.63 28.06
CA GLY A 625 30.84 -12.97 28.47
C GLY A 625 29.33 -13.06 28.74
N GLU A 626 28.76 -12.07 29.42
CA GLU A 626 27.33 -12.03 29.72
C GLU A 626 26.50 -11.75 28.46
N GLY A 627 27.01 -10.87 27.58
CA GLY A 627 26.42 -10.63 26.26
C GLY A 627 26.34 -11.91 25.42
N GLN A 628 27.41 -12.71 25.39
CA GLN A 628 27.41 -14.00 24.69
C GLN A 628 26.42 -15.00 25.29
N ARG A 629 26.30 -15.02 26.63
CA ARG A 629 25.34 -15.88 27.33
C ARG A 629 23.90 -15.52 26.95
N LEU A 630 23.57 -14.23 26.93
CA LEU A 630 22.26 -13.73 26.52
C LEU A 630 21.96 -14.01 25.05
N PHE A 631 22.93 -13.81 24.16
CA PHE A 631 22.80 -14.14 22.74
C PHE A 631 22.52 -15.63 22.51
N ASN A 632 23.20 -16.51 23.25
CA ASN A 632 22.94 -17.95 23.19
C ASN A 632 21.57 -18.31 23.79
N LYS A 633 21.17 -17.67 24.89
CA LYS A 633 19.88 -17.87 25.54
C LYS A 633 18.73 -17.47 24.59
N MET A 634 18.88 -16.37 23.87
CA MET A 634 17.94 -15.91 22.83
C MET A 634 17.70 -17.00 21.77
N MET A 635 18.77 -17.56 21.20
CA MET A 635 18.64 -18.57 20.13
C MET A 635 18.15 -19.91 20.66
N LYS A 636 18.72 -20.42 21.75
CA LYS A 636 18.47 -21.78 22.24
C LYS A 636 17.18 -21.90 23.07
N ASN A 637 16.92 -20.93 23.95
CA ASN A 637 15.81 -21.03 24.90
C ASN A 637 14.55 -20.36 24.36
N TYR A 638 14.70 -19.31 23.54
CA TYR A 638 13.56 -18.57 23.00
C TYR A 638 13.33 -18.79 21.49
N GLY A 639 14.24 -19.48 20.79
CA GLY A 639 14.08 -19.82 19.37
C GLY A 639 14.11 -18.61 18.44
N LEU A 640 14.73 -17.50 18.87
CA LEU A 640 14.74 -16.25 18.11
C LEU A 640 15.94 -16.21 17.15
N SER A 641 15.67 -15.91 15.89
CA SER A 641 16.70 -15.67 14.87
C SER A 641 17.36 -14.30 15.07
N PRO A 642 18.70 -14.22 15.13
CA PRO A 642 19.38 -12.93 15.30
C PRO A 642 19.16 -11.99 14.10
N SER A 643 18.80 -10.74 14.37
CA SER A 643 18.78 -9.65 13.38
C SER A 643 20.12 -8.91 13.31
N VAL A 644 20.28 -8.06 12.29
CA VAL A 644 21.45 -7.15 12.13
C VAL A 644 21.78 -6.39 13.41
N GLU A 645 20.77 -5.91 14.12
CA GLU A 645 20.93 -5.14 15.37
C GLU A 645 21.51 -5.97 16.52
N HIS A 646 21.23 -7.28 16.54
CA HIS A 646 21.82 -8.20 17.52
C HIS A 646 23.31 -8.42 17.24
N TYR A 647 23.67 -8.61 15.96
CA TYR A 647 25.06 -8.74 15.55
C TYR A 647 25.86 -7.45 15.75
N ALA A 648 25.26 -6.29 15.49
CA ALA A 648 25.90 -5.00 15.75
C ALA A 648 26.28 -4.81 17.24
N CYS A 649 25.59 -5.50 18.16
CA CYS A 649 25.92 -5.51 19.59
C CYS A 649 26.98 -6.55 19.98
N CYS A 650 27.39 -7.45 19.08
CA CYS A 650 28.36 -8.53 19.30
C CYS A 650 29.79 -8.15 18.84
N THR A 651 30.81 -8.57 19.59
CA THR A 651 32.17 -8.04 19.52
C THR A 651 33.12 -8.64 18.46
N ARG A 652 32.65 -9.40 17.47
CA ARG A 652 33.51 -9.94 16.36
C ARG A 652 33.39 -9.08 15.09
N GLY A 653 34.11 -7.96 15.04
CA GLY A 653 33.93 -6.91 14.02
C GLY A 653 34.15 -7.30 12.55
N GLU A 654 35.07 -8.22 12.22
CA GLU A 654 35.41 -8.54 10.82
C GLU A 654 34.37 -9.46 10.14
N ALA A 655 34.01 -10.58 10.77
CA ALA A 655 33.02 -11.52 10.23
C ALA A 655 31.61 -10.90 10.14
N ILE A 656 31.32 -9.92 11.00
CA ILE A 656 30.06 -9.17 11.01
C ILE A 656 30.07 -8.13 9.88
N ALA A 657 31.20 -7.46 9.63
CA ALA A 657 31.29 -6.48 8.56
C ALA A 657 31.13 -7.11 7.17
N GLU A 658 31.73 -8.29 6.92
CA GLU A 658 31.59 -9.00 5.64
C GLU A 658 30.13 -9.37 5.34
N GLN A 659 29.39 -9.89 6.32
CA GLN A 659 27.96 -10.20 6.16
C GLN A 659 27.10 -8.94 6.01
N LEU A 660 27.45 -7.83 6.68
CA LEU A 660 26.73 -6.56 6.55
C LEU A 660 26.91 -5.91 5.18
N PHE A 661 28.03 -6.13 4.50
CA PHE A 661 28.23 -5.64 3.12
C PHE A 661 27.40 -6.41 2.08
N GLU A 662 27.16 -7.70 2.31
CA GLU A 662 26.25 -8.49 1.47
C GLU A 662 24.79 -8.08 1.66
N LEU A 663 24.38 -7.82 2.91
CA LEU A 663 23.01 -7.47 3.26
C LEU A 663 22.65 -6.02 2.92
N GLU A 664 23.56 -5.06 3.18
CA GLU A 664 23.31 -3.63 3.00
C GLU A 664 24.48 -2.90 2.29
N PRO A 665 24.69 -3.14 0.99
CA PRO A 665 25.84 -2.61 0.24
C PRO A 665 25.87 -1.08 0.10
N ASN A 666 24.77 -0.38 0.43
CA ASN A 666 24.63 1.07 0.28
C ASN A 666 24.58 1.82 1.63
N ASN A 667 24.84 1.14 2.76
CA ASN A 667 24.82 1.77 4.08
C ASN A 667 26.20 2.35 4.45
N PRO A 668 26.38 3.68 4.52
CA PRO A 668 27.68 4.29 4.82
C PRO A 668 28.23 3.93 6.21
N GLY A 669 27.36 3.58 7.17
CA GLY A 669 27.76 3.19 8.53
C GLY A 669 28.64 1.94 8.56
N ASN A 670 28.36 0.96 7.69
CA ASN A 670 29.09 -0.30 7.62
C ASN A 670 30.54 -0.08 7.14
N TYR A 671 30.72 0.79 6.15
CA TYR A 671 32.03 1.17 5.63
C TYR A 671 32.85 1.97 6.65
N VAL A 672 32.22 2.88 7.38
CA VAL A 672 32.89 3.64 8.45
C VAL A 672 33.32 2.72 9.58
N LEU A 673 32.49 1.75 9.97
CA LEU A 673 32.83 0.77 11.00
C LEU A 673 34.04 -0.09 10.59
N LEU A 674 34.02 -0.64 9.38
CA LEU A 674 35.14 -1.43 8.84
C LEU A 674 36.42 -0.58 8.72
N SER A 675 36.30 0.65 8.23
CA SER A 675 37.42 1.60 8.12
C SER A 675 38.06 1.87 9.50
N ASN A 676 37.26 2.02 10.55
CA ASN A 676 37.78 2.21 11.90
C ASN A 676 38.44 0.95 12.47
N ILE A 677 37.94 -0.24 12.16
CA ILE A 677 38.57 -1.52 12.55
C ILE A 677 39.97 -1.62 11.94
N TYR A 678 40.10 -1.40 10.63
CA TYR A 678 41.41 -1.45 9.96
C TYR A 678 42.36 -0.31 10.38
N ALA A 679 41.82 0.89 10.65
CA ALA A 679 42.63 2.01 11.14
C ALA A 679 43.22 1.70 12.53
N ASN A 680 42.43 1.11 13.43
CA ASN A 680 42.93 0.66 14.73
C ASN A 680 43.95 -0.49 14.63
N ALA A 681 43.90 -1.29 13.57
CA ALA A 681 44.88 -2.32 13.26
C ALA A 681 46.14 -1.79 12.53
N GLY A 682 46.22 -0.47 12.26
CA GLY A 682 47.32 0.15 11.54
C GLY A 682 47.37 -0.18 10.04
N MET A 683 46.31 -0.76 9.48
CA MET A 683 46.24 -1.23 8.09
C MET A 683 45.76 -0.12 7.15
N TRP A 684 46.56 0.94 7.01
CA TRP A 684 46.18 2.17 6.30
C TRP A 684 45.89 1.97 4.80
N ASP A 685 46.55 1.02 4.15
CA ASP A 685 46.28 0.67 2.76
C ASP A 685 44.84 0.17 2.57
N ILE A 686 44.34 -0.63 3.51
CA ILE A 686 42.97 -1.15 3.48
C ILE A 686 41.97 -0.06 3.87
N VAL A 687 42.31 0.81 4.84
CA VAL A 687 41.51 1.99 5.18
C VAL A 687 41.27 2.86 3.94
N LYS A 688 42.31 3.07 3.13
CA LYS A 688 42.23 3.82 1.87
C LYS A 688 41.29 3.13 0.88
N ILE A 689 41.43 1.82 0.67
CA ILE A 689 40.54 1.03 -0.20
C ILE A 689 39.07 1.17 0.22
N VAL A 690 38.77 1.09 1.53
CA VAL A 690 37.41 1.26 2.06
C VAL A 690 36.88 2.67 1.79
N ARG A 691 37.69 3.71 2.02
CA ARG A 691 37.29 5.11 1.78
C ARG A 691 37.11 5.44 0.29
N ASP A 692 38.00 4.98 -0.58
CA ASP A 692 37.89 5.11 -2.03
C ASP A 692 36.63 4.41 -2.56
N THR A 693 36.25 3.28 -1.93
CA THR A 693 34.99 2.59 -2.22
C THR A 693 33.77 3.42 -1.81
N MET A 694 33.84 4.13 -0.69
CA MET A 694 32.79 5.07 -0.27
C MET A 694 32.63 6.23 -1.27
N GLU A 695 33.73 6.80 -1.74
CA GLU A 695 33.73 7.90 -2.70
C GLU A 695 33.18 7.47 -4.07
N ARG A 696 33.59 6.32 -4.60
CA ARG A 696 33.08 5.77 -5.87
C ARG A 696 31.56 5.55 -5.84
N ARG A 697 31.01 5.20 -4.67
CA ARG A 697 29.58 4.97 -4.46
C ARG A 697 28.83 6.25 -4.05
N ARG A 698 29.48 7.41 -4.02
CA ARG A 698 28.91 8.73 -3.62
C ARG A 698 28.26 8.69 -2.24
N MET A 699 28.83 7.93 -1.32
CA MET A 699 28.30 7.80 0.04
C MET A 699 28.76 8.99 0.90
N THR A 700 27.84 9.56 1.69
CA THR A 700 28.12 10.71 2.57
C THR A 700 27.97 10.31 4.04
N LYS A 701 28.87 10.81 4.88
CA LYS A 701 28.84 10.59 6.34
C LYS A 701 28.08 11.73 7.01
N GLU A 702 27.24 11.41 8.00
CA GLU A 702 26.61 12.43 8.86
C GLU A 702 27.68 13.18 9.69
N ALA A 703 27.60 14.51 9.68
CA ALA A 703 28.49 15.36 10.47
C ALA A 703 28.19 15.25 11.98
N GLY A 704 29.22 15.34 12.82
CA GLY A 704 29.06 15.29 14.28
C GLY A 704 28.50 16.59 14.84
N CYS A 705 27.27 16.60 15.31
CA CYS A 705 26.58 17.72 15.91
C CYS A 705 26.35 17.49 17.41
N SER A 706 26.55 18.54 18.21
CA SER A 706 26.22 18.55 19.63
C SER A 706 25.33 19.74 19.96
N TRP A 707 24.41 19.61 20.92
CA TRP A 707 23.54 20.70 21.34
C TRP A 707 23.30 20.75 22.85
N VAL A 708 22.96 21.94 23.34
CA VAL A 708 22.71 22.24 24.76
C VAL A 708 21.47 23.13 24.90
N GLN A 709 20.73 22.97 26.01
CA GLN A 709 19.59 23.83 26.34
C GLN A 709 19.96 24.83 27.44
N ILE A 710 19.90 26.12 27.15
CA ILE A 710 20.18 27.21 28.09
C ILE A 710 19.05 28.24 27.99
N LYS A 711 18.47 28.64 29.13
CA LYS A 711 17.36 29.63 29.20
C LYS A 711 16.20 29.31 28.24
N ASN A 712 15.76 28.04 28.21
CA ASN A 712 14.70 27.55 27.32
C ASN A 712 14.96 27.64 25.80
N ARG A 713 16.20 27.93 25.38
CA ARG A 713 16.63 27.91 23.98
C ARG A 713 17.69 26.83 23.77
N ILE A 714 17.66 26.16 22.61
CA ILE A 714 18.62 25.13 22.26
C ILE A 714 19.69 25.72 21.33
N HIS A 715 20.95 25.43 21.61
CA HIS A 715 22.12 25.91 20.88
C HIS A 715 22.87 24.72 20.29
N THR A 716 23.12 24.72 18.98
CA THR A 716 23.69 23.60 18.22
C THR A 716 25.07 23.94 17.67
N PHE A 717 25.98 22.98 17.73
CA PHE A 717 27.38 23.08 17.30
C PHE A 717 27.70 21.93 16.36
N VAL A 718 28.30 22.23 15.21
CA VAL A 718 28.71 21.23 14.21
C VAL A 718 30.24 21.06 14.30
N ALA A 719 30.72 19.82 14.24
CA ALA A 719 32.14 19.51 14.27
C ALA A 719 32.84 20.16 13.06
N GLY A 720 33.93 20.89 13.32
CA GLY A 720 34.61 21.70 12.31
C GLY A 720 33.94 23.06 12.00
N GLY A 721 32.74 23.32 12.54
CA GLY A 721 32.02 24.59 12.42
C GLY A 721 32.25 25.55 13.60
N GLY A 722 31.36 26.53 13.76
CA GLY A 722 31.37 27.48 14.89
C GLY A 722 32.51 28.51 14.84
N PHE A 723 32.98 28.86 13.65
CA PHE A 723 34.13 29.76 13.44
C PHE A 723 33.98 31.11 14.15
N GLU A 724 32.79 31.72 14.09
CA GLU A 724 32.50 32.98 14.78
C GLU A 724 32.62 32.84 16.31
N PHE A 725 32.01 31.80 16.87
CA PHE A 725 32.07 31.54 18.32
C PHE A 725 33.49 31.23 18.79
N ARG A 726 34.23 30.38 18.07
CA ARG A 726 35.64 30.04 18.40
C ARG A 726 36.58 31.24 18.34
N ASN A 727 36.25 32.25 17.54
CA ASN A 727 37.05 33.46 17.40
C ASN A 727 36.67 34.57 18.40
N SER A 728 35.57 34.43 19.13
CA SER A 728 35.15 35.38 20.17
C SER A 728 36.18 35.51 21.30
N ALA A 729 36.25 36.68 21.92
CA ALA A 729 37.19 36.96 23.00
C ALA A 729 36.87 36.13 24.26
N GLU A 730 35.57 35.93 24.52
CA GLU A 730 35.05 35.14 25.63
C GLU A 730 35.43 33.66 25.49
N TYR A 731 35.29 33.09 24.28
CA TYR A 731 35.72 31.72 24.01
C TYR A 731 37.21 31.54 24.27
N LYS A 732 38.05 32.39 23.66
CA LYS A 732 39.51 32.28 23.80
C LYS A 732 39.96 32.40 25.24
N LYS A 733 39.35 33.32 26.01
CA LYS A 733 39.63 33.48 27.43
C LYS A 733 39.30 32.23 28.24
N VAL A 734 38.07 31.72 28.13
CA VAL A 734 37.63 30.53 28.89
C VAL A 734 38.36 29.27 28.44
N TRP A 735 38.62 29.13 27.15
CA TRP A 735 39.38 28.02 26.60
C TRP A 735 40.81 27.98 27.16
N ASN A 736 41.55 29.09 27.09
CA ASN A 736 42.93 29.14 27.58
C ASN A 736 42.99 28.87 29.10
N GLN A 737 42.13 29.52 29.89
CA GLN A 737 42.06 29.29 31.34
C GLN A 737 41.75 27.82 31.69
N LEU A 738 40.86 27.19 30.92
CA LEU A 738 40.50 25.80 31.13
C LEU A 738 41.65 24.87 30.73
N MET A 739 42.34 25.14 29.62
CA MET A 739 43.49 24.34 29.18
C MET A 739 44.66 24.43 30.16
N ASP A 740 45.02 25.63 30.63
CA ASP A 740 46.08 25.83 31.63
C ASP A 740 45.78 25.02 32.90
N ALA A 741 44.54 25.10 33.42
CA ALA A 741 44.11 24.34 34.60
C ALA A 741 44.04 22.82 34.36
N MET A 742 43.81 22.38 33.12
CA MET A 742 43.79 20.96 32.75
C MET A 742 45.21 20.40 32.62
N GLU A 743 46.16 21.19 32.13
CA GLU A 743 47.58 20.83 32.04
C GLU A 743 48.21 20.64 33.43
N GLU A 744 47.86 21.47 34.42
CA GLU A 744 48.30 21.30 35.82
C GLU A 744 47.86 19.96 36.44
N ILE A 745 46.73 19.40 35.96
CA ILE A 745 46.18 18.11 36.41
C ILE A 745 46.71 16.95 35.54
N GLY A 746 47.57 17.23 34.56
CA GLY A 746 48.24 16.25 33.72
C GLY A 746 47.40 15.77 32.52
N TYR A 747 46.45 16.57 32.03
CA TYR A 747 45.73 16.25 30.80
C TYR A 747 46.66 16.31 29.58
N VAL A 748 46.71 15.23 28.81
CA VAL A 748 47.37 15.19 27.50
C VAL A 748 46.35 14.76 26.45
N PRO A 749 46.12 15.52 25.36
CA PRO A 749 45.20 15.14 24.30
C PRO A 749 45.59 13.81 23.66
N ASN A 750 44.65 12.86 23.61
CA ASN A 750 44.85 11.61 22.89
C ASN A 750 44.56 11.81 21.40
N THR A 751 45.60 12.11 20.62
CA THR A 751 45.53 12.31 19.16
C THR A 751 45.23 11.05 18.37
N GLY A 752 45.42 9.85 18.96
CA GLY A 752 45.15 8.55 18.33
C GLY A 752 43.68 8.32 17.97
N VAL A 753 42.75 9.13 18.50
CA VAL A 753 41.33 9.09 18.11
C VAL A 753 41.04 9.79 16.77
N VAL A 754 42.00 10.55 16.25
CA VAL A 754 41.94 11.16 14.92
C VAL A 754 42.51 10.17 13.92
N LEU A 755 41.63 9.34 13.35
CA LEU A 755 41.97 8.25 12.40
C LEU A 755 42.25 8.81 10.99
N HIS A 756 43.14 9.80 10.89
CA HIS A 756 43.62 10.40 9.66
C HIS A 756 45.15 10.43 9.66
N ASP A 757 45.74 10.14 8.50
CA ASP A 757 47.18 10.19 8.28
C ASP A 757 47.63 11.65 8.10
N VAL A 758 47.68 12.39 9.22
CA VAL A 758 48.13 13.78 9.32
C VAL A 758 49.04 13.95 10.54
N ASN A 759 49.82 15.04 10.57
CA ASN A 759 50.75 15.32 11.66
C ASN A 759 50.02 15.55 13.00
N GLU A 760 50.74 15.35 14.10
CA GLU A 760 50.19 15.40 15.47
C GLU A 760 49.63 16.78 15.85
N GLU A 761 50.23 17.86 15.34
CA GLU A 761 49.77 19.24 15.57
C GLU A 761 48.40 19.52 14.92
N THR A 762 48.18 18.99 13.71
CA THR A 762 46.89 19.07 13.01
C THR A 762 45.83 18.21 13.71
N LYS A 763 46.19 17.01 14.17
CA LYS A 763 45.29 16.15 14.96
C LYS A 763 44.83 16.85 16.25
N SER A 764 45.73 17.50 16.96
CA SER A 764 45.43 18.28 18.17
C SER A 764 44.47 19.45 17.87
N THR A 765 44.71 20.18 16.78
CA THR A 765 43.84 21.29 16.36
C THR A 765 42.43 20.84 15.98
N TRP A 766 42.29 19.66 15.37
CA TRP A 766 40.99 19.09 15.00
C TRP A 766 40.18 18.63 16.20
N LEU A 767 40.84 18.09 17.25
CA LEU A 767 40.20 17.75 18.52
C LEU A 767 39.51 18.96 19.18
N CYS A 768 40.11 20.15 19.06
CA CYS A 768 39.52 21.40 19.55
C CYS A 768 38.23 21.80 18.80
N GLY A 769 38.03 21.30 17.58
CA GLY A 769 36.85 21.56 16.75
C GLY A 769 35.70 20.57 16.96
N HIS A 770 35.80 19.65 17.92
CA HIS A 770 34.73 18.70 18.24
C HIS A 770 33.52 19.43 18.81
N SER A 771 32.33 19.11 18.29
CA SER A 771 31.09 19.83 18.63
C SER A 771 30.74 19.76 20.12
N GLU A 772 31.08 18.66 20.80
CA GLU A 772 30.85 18.49 22.23
C GLU A 772 31.69 19.45 23.08
N ARG A 773 32.92 19.77 22.65
CA ARG A 773 33.77 20.75 23.36
C ARG A 773 33.22 22.16 23.19
N LEU A 774 32.79 22.51 21.98
CA LEU A 774 32.13 23.78 21.69
C LEU A 774 30.87 23.96 22.54
N ALA A 775 30.04 22.91 22.61
CA ALA A 775 28.84 22.86 23.44
C ALA A 775 29.14 23.05 24.94
N THR A 776 30.19 22.41 25.46
CA THR A 776 30.63 22.58 26.86
C THR A 776 31.08 24.00 27.14
N LEU A 777 31.94 24.58 26.30
CA LEU A 777 32.44 25.94 26.49
C LEU A 777 31.32 26.97 26.41
N PHE A 778 30.42 26.79 25.44
CA PHE A 778 29.23 27.63 25.35
C PHE A 778 28.40 27.56 26.64
N SER A 779 28.25 26.36 27.20
CA SER A 779 27.54 26.17 28.47
C SER A 779 28.26 26.80 29.66
N LEU A 780 29.59 26.71 29.72
CA LEU A 780 30.38 27.35 30.77
C LEU A 780 30.27 28.87 30.74
N ILE A 781 30.20 29.48 29.55
CA ILE A 781 30.07 30.93 29.37
C ILE A 781 28.65 31.41 29.72
N HIS A 782 27.61 30.67 29.34
CA HIS A 782 26.22 31.18 29.33
C HIS A 782 25.31 30.62 30.43
N SER A 783 25.80 29.73 31.30
CA SER A 783 25.02 29.14 32.40
C SER A 783 25.57 29.49 33.78
N SER A 784 24.67 29.70 34.74
CA SER A 784 25.01 30.04 36.13
C SER A 784 25.82 28.94 36.81
N THR A 785 26.76 29.34 37.68
CA THR A 785 27.60 28.47 38.50
C THR A 785 26.74 27.50 39.33
N GLY A 786 26.98 26.19 39.18
CA GLY A 786 26.27 25.12 39.91
C GLY A 786 25.20 24.37 39.12
N VAL A 787 24.77 24.86 37.95
CA VAL A 787 23.76 24.15 37.12
C VAL A 787 24.42 22.97 36.37
N PRO A 788 23.84 21.76 36.34
CA PRO A 788 24.40 20.68 35.53
C PRO A 788 24.41 21.03 34.03
N ILE A 789 25.54 20.78 33.36
CA ILE A 789 25.69 20.96 31.91
C ILE A 789 25.13 19.70 31.24
N ARG A 790 24.15 19.85 30.35
CA ARG A 790 23.53 18.75 29.60
C ARG A 790 23.80 18.91 28.12
N ILE A 791 24.56 17.97 27.55
CA ILE A 791 24.97 17.99 26.14
C ILE A 791 24.44 16.73 25.49
N THR A 792 23.87 16.85 24.30
CA THR A 792 23.56 15.70 23.46
C THR A 792 24.35 15.76 22.17
N LYS A 793 24.87 14.61 21.73
CA LYS A 793 25.63 14.41 20.50
C LYS A 793 24.95 13.38 19.62
N ASN A 794 24.89 13.65 18.31
CA ASN A 794 24.31 12.73 17.31
C ASN A 794 25.25 11.57 16.89
N LEU A 795 26.47 11.51 17.43
CA LEU A 795 27.48 10.48 17.18
C LEU A 795 28.11 10.04 18.50
N ARG A 796 28.72 8.85 18.51
CA ARG A 796 29.54 8.38 19.64
C ARG A 796 30.59 9.41 20.05
N VAL A 797 30.71 9.67 21.36
CA VAL A 797 31.76 10.56 21.89
C VAL A 797 33.11 9.86 21.80
N CYS A 798 34.14 10.56 21.32
CA CYS A 798 35.48 9.99 21.23
C CYS A 798 36.13 9.87 22.61
N VAL A 799 37.08 8.94 22.75
CA VAL A 799 37.76 8.66 24.03
C VAL A 799 38.42 9.91 24.61
N ASP A 800 39.04 10.73 23.76
CA ASP A 800 39.68 11.97 24.21
C ASP A 800 38.66 13.00 24.71
N CYS A 801 37.54 13.21 24.01
CA CYS A 801 36.49 14.10 24.48
C CYS A 801 35.84 13.60 25.76
N HIS A 802 35.72 12.29 25.94
CA HIS A 802 35.25 11.70 27.19
C HIS A 802 36.21 12.00 28.36
N THR A 803 37.52 11.77 28.18
CA THR A 803 38.54 12.10 29.18
C THR A 803 38.59 13.59 29.46
N TRP A 804 38.49 14.41 28.41
CA TRP A 804 38.42 15.86 28.53
C TRP A 804 37.24 16.30 29.40
N MET A 805 36.02 15.80 29.14
CA MET A 805 34.83 16.12 29.93
C MET A 805 34.95 15.70 31.40
N LYS A 806 35.58 14.55 31.68
CA LYS A 806 35.88 14.09 33.03
C LYS A 806 36.73 15.13 33.77
N ILE A 807 37.79 15.61 33.14
CA ILE A 807 38.70 16.59 33.75
C ILE A 807 38.03 17.96 33.85
N VAL A 808 37.26 18.39 32.86
CA VAL A 808 36.47 19.64 32.92
C VAL A 808 35.49 19.61 34.09
N SER A 809 34.82 18.48 34.35
CA SER A 809 33.96 18.33 35.53
C SER A 809 34.73 18.48 36.85
N SER A 810 35.98 18.02 36.89
CA SER A 810 36.88 18.19 38.05
C SER A 810 37.29 19.65 38.24
N VAL A 811 37.83 20.29 37.19
CA VAL A 811 38.35 21.66 37.21
C VAL A 811 37.24 22.68 37.53
N THR A 812 36.06 22.49 36.93
CA THR A 812 34.96 23.45 37.06
C THR A 812 34.01 23.14 38.22
N GLY A 813 34.12 21.95 38.82
CA GLY A 813 33.17 21.42 39.81
C GLY A 813 31.75 21.20 39.27
N ARG A 814 31.54 21.32 37.95
CA ARG A 814 30.21 21.17 37.32
C ARG A 814 29.89 19.71 37.07
N VAL A 815 28.65 19.31 37.34
CA VAL A 815 28.13 18.04 36.84
C VAL A 815 27.91 18.17 35.34
N ILE A 816 28.50 17.27 34.54
CA ILE A 816 28.33 17.22 33.09
C ILE A 816 27.61 15.92 32.74
N VAL A 817 26.46 16.03 32.10
CA VAL A 817 25.71 14.91 31.55
C VAL A 817 25.81 14.99 30.04
N LEU A 818 26.62 14.11 29.46
CA LEU A 818 26.81 14.02 28.03
C LEU A 818 26.07 12.79 27.51
N ARG A 819 25.14 12.98 26.58
CA ARG A 819 24.49 11.91 25.85
C ARG A 819 25.10 11.77 24.48
N ASP A 820 25.45 10.56 24.08
CA ASP A 820 25.72 10.23 22.68
C ASP A 820 24.67 9.29 22.10
N THR A 821 24.91 8.76 20.90
CA THR A 821 23.98 7.84 20.21
C THR A 821 23.63 6.61 21.04
N ASN A 822 24.51 6.23 21.96
CA ASN A 822 24.46 4.92 22.60
C ASN A 822 24.18 5.04 24.11
N ARG A 823 24.73 6.04 24.80
CA ARG A 823 24.60 6.14 26.26
C ARG A 823 24.74 7.54 26.84
N PHE A 824 24.35 7.65 28.11
CA PHE A 824 24.66 8.77 28.98
C PHE A 824 26.02 8.59 29.66
N HIS A 825 26.74 9.69 29.80
CA HIS A 825 28.00 9.80 30.52
C HIS A 825 27.83 10.87 31.59
N HIS A 826 27.83 10.47 32.86
CA HIS A 826 27.63 11.36 33.99
C HIS A 826 28.98 11.66 34.64
N PHE A 827 29.50 12.86 34.43
CA PHE A 827 30.74 13.31 35.05
C PHE A 827 30.44 14.16 36.28
N ARG A 828 31.04 13.79 37.42
CA ARG A 828 30.96 14.55 38.66
C ARG A 828 32.29 14.50 39.39
N GLY A 829 32.91 15.66 39.62
CA GLY A 829 34.14 15.77 40.41
C GLY A 829 35.29 14.93 39.86
N GLY A 830 35.40 14.83 38.53
CA GLY A 830 36.43 14.01 37.90
C GLY A 830 36.14 12.51 37.86
N LEU A 831 34.95 12.04 38.20
CA LEU A 831 34.56 10.63 38.11
C LEU A 831 33.41 10.44 37.11
N LEU A 832 33.40 9.30 36.42
CA LEU A 832 32.26 8.82 35.62
C LEU A 832 31.38 7.97 36.54
N LEU A 833 30.13 8.37 36.71
CA LEU A 833 29.12 7.71 37.57
C LEU A 833 28.27 6.69 36.82
#